data_AF-A0A918KBE4-F1
#
_entry.id   AF-A0A918KBE4-F1
#
_cell.length_a   1.000
_cell.length_b   1.000
_cell.length_c   1.000
_cell.angle_alpha   90.00
_cell.angle_beta   90.00
_cell.angle_gamma   90.00
#
_symmetry.space_group_name_H-M   'P 1'
#
loop_
_entity.id
_entity.type
_entity.pdbx_description
1 polymer ?
#
loop_
_entity_poly.entity_id
_entity_poly.type
_entity_poly.pdbx_seq_one_letter_code
_entity_poly.pdbx_strand_id
1 'polypeptide(L)'
;MMKTSSIAAMVATSALWLSAQAWGHSAMFPDGFEFDESNGGGGLSQPQSLMESSSLTNNTATPCVNGDAAGYPCKNVDLQSFLPKEDMGGNASNLTDIWGWTDPSTGDEIAIVARTNGTSFVDVTDPVNPVFLGFLPSHNNGSDSWRDVKTYNDHAFIVADGSGNSTHGLQVFDLTTLRNVTPGGTLSETAHLGGFGNAHNIAINEATGYAYVVGSNQCSGGLYMVDISSPTSPSYAGCFSGDGYTHDAQCVIYNGPDSDYTGREICVGYNEDTITLVDVTTKTNPMQISRTPYQGSQYTHQGWFLDDNHEMLIMNDELDEQRNGHNTTSYIYDVSDLDYPVEVGRYVGPTEAIDHNLYTQNGYVFESNYRAGLRILDAADIANGNLSEVAYFDTIPGSNSAQFSGTWSNYIYFASGNIITSDIGNGLFTVRPDWDAINNPDPDPDPDPTYCSAAGDDASYEWIGQVDVGSFSNASGSATYSDFTSQVIDLGTGDTAVTLTPDFGSSSYQEYWKIWIDLNGDGDFADSGEEVFTSGGSSSSAVSGNLTVPSGTPEGETRMRVVMRYNGTPSACGSFSYGEVEDYTVNIGSDGTDPDPGQDRFESTTSYDIPDNNSTGIYSPLSVSRTGQSGTVDVTVDITHTYIGDLIVDLIHPDGSVFNLHNRSGGSANDILETYTVNVGSADSAGDWQVRVRDRANRDIGTLNGWVLQF
;
A
#
# COMPACT_ATOMS: atom_id res chain seq x y z
N MET A 1 -56.19 78.62 29.77
CA MET A 1 -54.96 77.84 30.06
C MET A 1 -55.39 76.50 30.64
N MET A 2 -54.62 75.45 30.34
CA MET A 2 -54.87 74.00 30.55
C MET A 2 -55.79 73.34 29.52
N LYS A 3 -55.15 72.57 28.64
CA LYS A 3 -55.72 71.71 27.61
C LYS A 3 -56.09 70.36 28.21
N THR A 4 -57.21 69.85 27.73
CA THR A 4 -57.78 68.53 27.91
C THR A 4 -56.93 67.43 27.27
N SER A 5 -56.82 66.30 27.95
CA SER A 5 -56.24 65.05 27.45
C SER A 5 -57.36 64.03 27.25
N SER A 6 -57.55 63.60 26.00
CA SER A 6 -58.33 62.41 25.65
C SER A 6 -57.78 61.78 24.37
N ILE A 7 -57.52 60.49 24.55
CA ILE A 7 -57.09 59.39 23.67
C ILE A 7 -57.72 59.41 22.26
N ALA A 8 -56.87 59.15 21.24
CA ALA A 8 -57.23 58.41 20.03
C ALA A 8 -55.98 57.76 19.40
N ALA A 9 -56.19 56.58 18.82
CA ALA A 9 -55.24 55.58 18.35
C ALA A 9 -54.15 56.03 17.36
N MET A 10 -52.97 55.41 17.47
CA MET A 10 -52.10 55.13 16.33
C MET A 10 -51.91 53.62 16.22
N VAL A 11 -52.26 53.10 15.04
CA VAL A 11 -51.93 51.78 14.55
C VAL A 11 -50.41 51.72 14.32
N ALA A 12 -49.73 50.79 14.97
CA ALA A 12 -48.37 50.40 14.60
C ALA A 12 -48.38 48.91 14.28
N THR A 13 -48.24 48.61 12.99
CA THR A 13 -47.90 47.30 12.47
C THR A 13 -46.49 46.93 12.96
N SER A 14 -46.40 46.07 13.97
CA SER A 14 -45.18 45.33 14.28
C SER A 14 -45.39 43.86 13.88
N ALA A 15 -45.00 43.55 12.64
CA ALA A 15 -44.70 42.18 12.26
C ALA A 15 -43.41 41.80 13.01
N LEU A 16 -43.57 41.07 14.11
CA LEU A 16 -42.50 40.31 14.72
C LEU A 16 -42.12 39.21 13.74
N TRP A 17 -41.16 39.52 12.86
CA TRP A 17 -40.35 38.51 12.23
C TRP A 17 -39.54 37.86 13.34
N LEU A 18 -39.97 36.68 13.79
CA LEU A 18 -39.04 35.72 14.37
C LEU A 18 -38.05 35.41 13.25
N SER A 19 -36.87 36.01 13.32
CA SER A 19 -35.71 35.56 12.56
C SER A 19 -35.55 34.07 12.87
N ALA A 20 -35.74 33.23 11.85
CA ALA A 20 -35.19 31.89 11.87
C ALA A 20 -33.72 32.05 12.26
N GLN A 21 -33.36 31.61 13.46
CA GLN A 21 -31.98 31.30 13.76
C GLN A 21 -31.57 30.29 12.71
N ALA A 22 -30.71 30.73 11.79
CA ALA A 22 -29.91 29.80 11.03
C ALA A 22 -29.24 28.92 12.09
N TRP A 23 -29.60 27.64 12.09
CA TRP A 23 -28.79 26.61 12.70
C TRP A 23 -27.56 26.53 11.80
N GLY A 24 -26.67 27.51 11.99
CA GLY A 24 -25.32 27.44 11.48
C GLY A 24 -24.77 26.13 11.98
N HIS A 25 -24.21 25.35 11.06
CA HIS A 25 -23.51 24.12 11.34
C HIS A 25 -22.58 24.32 12.53
N SER A 26 -22.36 23.24 13.29
CA SER A 26 -21.24 23.21 14.21
C SER A 26 -20.05 23.78 13.44
N ALA A 27 -19.47 24.86 13.95
CA ALA A 27 -18.29 25.45 13.35
C ALA A 27 -17.22 24.37 13.48
N MET A 28 -17.03 23.60 12.41
CA MET A 28 -15.88 22.74 12.18
C MET A 28 -14.68 23.70 12.23
N PHE A 29 -14.11 23.81 13.43
CA PHE A 29 -12.98 24.64 13.85
C PHE A 29 -13.07 26.18 13.64
N PRO A 30 -13.22 26.97 14.73
CA PRO A 30 -12.71 28.35 14.81
C PRO A 30 -11.19 28.44 15.05
N ASP A 31 -10.52 27.31 15.29
CA ASP A 31 -9.08 27.27 15.55
C ASP A 31 -8.35 26.82 14.28
N GLY A 32 -7.44 27.68 13.81
CA GLY A 32 -6.75 27.57 12.54
C GLY A 32 -6.20 26.18 12.23
N PHE A 33 -6.79 25.53 11.23
CA PHE A 33 -6.03 24.75 10.26
C PHE A 33 -4.99 25.69 9.62
N GLU A 34 -3.90 25.94 10.34
CA GLU A 34 -2.68 26.49 9.79
C GLU A 34 -1.86 25.29 9.37
N PHE A 35 -1.52 25.24 8.09
CA PHE A 35 -0.46 24.37 7.62
C PHE A 35 0.77 24.61 8.49
N ASP A 36 1.16 23.59 9.25
CA ASP A 36 2.44 23.59 9.92
C ASP A 36 3.52 23.34 8.85
N GLU A 37 4.03 24.42 8.24
CA GLU A 37 5.28 24.40 7.45
C GLU A 37 6.48 23.98 8.33
N SER A 38 6.34 24.01 9.66
CA SER A 38 7.39 23.52 10.53
C SER A 38 7.41 22.01 10.43
N ASN A 39 8.40 21.53 9.69
CA ASN A 39 8.92 20.18 9.81
C ASN A 39 9.26 19.93 11.30
N GLY A 40 8.27 19.46 12.07
CA GLY A 40 8.48 18.88 13.38
C GLY A 40 9.22 17.54 13.30
N GLY A 41 9.23 16.92 12.11
CA GLY A 41 10.27 15.97 11.71
C GLY A 41 11.50 16.72 11.23
N GLY A 42 12.70 16.13 11.27
CA GLY A 42 13.89 16.81 10.77
C GLY A 42 13.60 17.45 9.42
N GLY A 43 13.85 18.76 9.32
CA GLY A 43 13.60 19.50 8.09
C GLY A 43 14.03 18.66 6.91
N LEU A 44 13.18 18.51 5.90
CA LEU A 44 13.65 18.22 4.56
C LEU A 44 14.61 19.38 4.20
N SER A 45 15.85 19.36 4.70
CA SER A 45 16.95 19.37 3.77
C SER A 45 16.58 18.28 2.81
N GLN A 46 15.99 18.69 1.68
CA GLN A 46 15.65 17.80 0.58
C GLN A 46 16.67 16.68 0.61
N PRO A 47 16.26 15.40 0.71
CA PRO A 47 17.21 14.30 0.75
C PRO A 47 18.27 14.62 -0.29
N GLN A 48 19.54 14.63 0.09
CA GLN A 48 20.63 15.23 -0.70
C GLN A 48 20.86 14.54 -2.06
N SER A 49 19.90 13.73 -2.54
CA SER A 49 19.73 13.21 -3.89
C SER A 49 18.50 13.74 -4.66
N LEU A 50 17.51 14.41 -4.05
CA LEU A 50 16.30 14.97 -4.72
C LEU A 50 16.43 16.46 -5.08
N MET A 51 17.65 16.97 -5.25
CA MET A 51 17.90 18.23 -5.97
C MET A 51 17.63 18.05 -7.47
N GLU A 52 16.43 17.66 -7.84
CA GLU A 52 15.80 18.03 -9.10
C GLU A 52 14.31 17.74 -8.93
N SER A 53 13.50 18.77 -9.11
CA SER A 53 12.03 18.77 -9.09
C SER A 53 11.45 17.98 -10.27
N SER A 54 11.90 16.75 -10.45
CA SER A 54 11.40 15.81 -11.45
C SER A 54 10.69 14.68 -10.72
N SER A 55 9.53 14.31 -11.24
CA SER A 55 8.88 13.03 -10.96
C SER A 55 9.93 11.93 -10.72
N LEU A 56 9.81 11.21 -9.60
CA LEU A 56 10.54 9.95 -9.41
C LEU A 56 9.91 8.90 -10.33
N THR A 57 10.13 9.05 -11.63
CA THR A 57 9.92 8.00 -12.64
C THR A 57 11.24 7.25 -12.75
N ASN A 58 11.61 6.54 -11.69
CA ASN A 58 12.58 5.46 -11.85
C ASN A 58 11.84 4.37 -12.64
N ASN A 59 12.43 3.85 -13.72
CA ASN A 59 11.83 2.76 -14.51
C ASN A 59 11.67 1.43 -13.72
N THR A 60 11.77 1.47 -12.39
CA THR A 60 11.75 0.37 -11.43
C THR A 60 11.24 0.89 -10.09
N ALA A 61 10.43 0.08 -9.40
CA ALA A 61 10.04 0.33 -8.02
C ALA A 61 11.28 0.44 -7.11
N THR A 62 11.14 1.13 -5.98
CA THR A 62 12.15 1.16 -4.91
C THR A 62 11.69 0.24 -3.79
N PRO A 63 12.33 -0.94 -3.63
CA PRO A 63 11.96 -1.86 -2.58
C PRO A 63 12.21 -1.27 -1.19
N CYS A 64 11.42 -1.71 -0.21
CA CYS A 64 11.68 -1.39 1.18
C CYS A 64 12.82 -2.27 1.71
N VAL A 65 14.01 -1.69 1.84
CA VAL A 65 15.20 -2.39 2.34
C VAL A 65 15.70 -1.67 3.58
N ASN A 66 15.93 -2.41 4.66
CA ASN A 66 16.46 -1.88 5.92
C ASN A 66 15.63 -0.70 6.49
N GLY A 67 14.32 -0.80 6.31
CA GLY A 67 13.36 0.19 6.79
C GLY A 67 13.31 1.50 6.00
N ASP A 68 13.94 1.55 4.81
CA ASP A 68 13.94 2.72 3.94
C ASP A 68 13.57 2.37 2.50
N ALA A 69 12.76 3.23 1.88
CA ALA A 69 12.51 3.23 0.45
C ALA A 69 12.64 4.67 -0.06
N ALA A 70 13.77 4.99 -0.69
CA ALA A 70 14.06 6.33 -1.24
C ALA A 70 14.00 7.47 -0.20
N GLY A 71 14.41 7.22 1.05
CA GLY A 71 14.37 8.19 2.14
C GLY A 71 13.07 8.21 2.94
N TYR A 72 12.11 7.35 2.60
CA TYR A 72 10.86 7.19 3.33
C TYR A 72 10.93 5.97 4.24
N PRO A 73 10.67 6.11 5.56
CA PRO A 73 10.58 4.98 6.46
C PRO A 73 9.49 4.01 6.00
N CYS A 74 9.83 2.73 5.92
CA CYS A 74 8.90 1.70 5.48
C CYS A 74 9.13 0.40 6.26
N LYS A 75 8.18 -0.52 6.14
CA LYS A 75 8.34 -1.93 6.50
C LYS A 75 7.45 -2.75 5.58
N ASN A 76 8.03 -3.67 4.81
CA ASN A 76 7.33 -4.56 3.88
C ASN A 76 6.37 -3.84 2.90
N VAL A 77 6.67 -2.58 2.55
CA VAL A 77 5.90 -1.80 1.57
C VAL A 77 6.86 -1.06 0.66
N ASP A 78 6.87 -1.44 -0.62
CA ASP A 78 7.71 -0.84 -1.64
C ASP A 78 7.12 0.46 -2.16
N LEU A 79 7.98 1.43 -2.48
CA LEU A 79 7.58 2.63 -3.20
C LEU A 79 7.56 2.35 -4.70
N GLN A 80 6.40 2.46 -5.35
CA GLN A 80 6.29 2.37 -6.81
C GLN A 80 6.60 3.72 -7.46
N SER A 81 5.92 4.79 -7.03
CA SER A 81 6.16 6.14 -7.53
C SER A 81 5.67 7.23 -6.58
N PHE A 82 6.20 8.43 -6.78
CA PHE A 82 5.72 9.66 -6.16
C PHE A 82 5.47 10.71 -7.24
N LEU A 83 4.23 11.22 -7.30
CA LEU A 83 3.83 12.31 -8.18
C LEU A 83 3.52 13.56 -7.35
N PRO A 84 4.35 14.61 -7.43
CA PRO A 84 4.14 15.85 -6.69
C PRO A 84 2.80 16.50 -7.03
N LYS A 85 2.17 17.15 -6.04
CA LYS A 85 0.87 17.80 -6.25
C LYS A 85 0.89 18.88 -7.33
N GLU A 86 2.05 19.51 -7.57
CA GLU A 86 2.30 20.51 -8.61
C GLU A 86 2.10 19.95 -10.03
N ASP A 87 2.39 18.66 -10.22
CA ASP A 87 2.37 17.99 -11.52
C ASP A 87 1.00 17.38 -11.86
N MET A 88 0.03 17.52 -10.97
CA MET A 88 -1.33 16.99 -11.11
C MET A 88 -2.38 18.09 -11.36
N GLY A 89 -2.00 19.27 -11.84
CA GLY A 89 -2.93 20.38 -12.05
C GLY A 89 -3.41 21.03 -10.74
N GLY A 90 -4.53 21.75 -10.77
CA GLY A 90 -5.11 22.36 -9.56
C GLY A 90 -4.26 23.47 -8.90
N ASN A 91 -3.26 24.03 -9.59
CA ASN A 91 -2.37 25.09 -9.10
C ASN A 91 -1.66 24.75 -7.78
N ALA A 92 -1.17 23.51 -7.62
CA ALA A 92 -0.50 23.04 -6.40
C ALA A 92 -1.36 23.12 -5.12
N SER A 93 -2.69 23.17 -5.26
CA SER A 93 -3.60 23.12 -4.11
C SER A 93 -3.43 21.80 -3.37
N ASN A 94 -3.60 21.82 -2.06
CA ASN A 94 -3.48 20.63 -1.22
C ASN A 94 -4.40 19.52 -1.68
N LEU A 95 -3.94 18.29 -1.50
CA LEU A 95 -4.74 17.10 -1.73
C LEU A 95 -5.65 16.86 -0.53
N THR A 96 -6.73 16.13 -0.78
CA THR A 96 -7.73 15.75 0.22
C THR A 96 -7.95 14.24 0.08
N ASP A 97 -9.19 13.76 0.08
CA ASP A 97 -9.52 12.35 -0.15
C ASP A 97 -8.98 11.77 -1.48
N ILE A 98 -9.02 10.44 -1.59
CA ILE A 98 -8.61 9.69 -2.77
C ILE A 98 -9.55 8.51 -3.01
N TRP A 99 -9.76 8.20 -4.28
CA TRP A 99 -10.45 6.98 -4.69
C TRP A 99 -9.82 6.41 -5.96
N GLY A 100 -10.26 5.23 -6.37
CA GLY A 100 -9.78 4.58 -7.59
C GLY A 100 -10.90 4.14 -8.51
N TRP A 101 -10.55 3.96 -9.78
CA TRP A 101 -11.39 3.32 -10.78
C TRP A 101 -10.53 2.45 -11.68
N THR A 102 -10.89 1.18 -11.77
CA THR A 102 -10.36 0.29 -12.81
C THR A 102 -11.31 0.32 -13.99
N ASP A 103 -10.80 0.71 -15.16
CA ASP A 103 -11.58 0.75 -16.38
C ASP A 103 -11.99 -0.67 -16.80
N PRO A 104 -13.29 -1.03 -16.79
CA PRO A 104 -13.71 -2.40 -17.10
C PRO A 104 -13.48 -2.81 -18.56
N SER A 105 -13.16 -1.87 -19.46
CA SER A 105 -12.90 -2.13 -20.88
C SER A 105 -11.42 -2.25 -21.22
N THR A 106 -10.54 -1.54 -20.51
CA THR A 106 -9.10 -1.52 -20.80
C THR A 106 -8.26 -2.19 -19.71
N GLY A 107 -8.75 -2.25 -18.47
CA GLY A 107 -7.99 -2.66 -17.30
C GLY A 107 -7.13 -1.55 -16.72
N ASP A 108 -7.24 -0.32 -17.23
CA ASP A 108 -6.44 0.81 -16.74
C ASP A 108 -6.87 1.18 -15.32
N GLU A 109 -5.90 1.37 -14.43
CA GLU A 109 -6.11 1.76 -13.04
C GLU A 109 -5.91 3.27 -12.90
N ILE A 110 -6.99 3.99 -12.56
CA ILE A 110 -7.00 5.46 -12.47
C ILE A 110 -7.16 5.89 -11.02
N ALA A 111 -6.18 6.63 -10.52
CA ALA A 111 -6.27 7.37 -9.28
C ALA A 111 -7.13 8.63 -9.47
N ILE A 112 -8.15 8.77 -8.62
CA ILE A 112 -9.05 9.92 -8.54
C ILE A 112 -8.66 10.71 -7.30
N VAL A 113 -7.84 11.74 -7.50
CA VAL A 113 -7.21 12.50 -6.42
C VAL A 113 -8.02 13.75 -6.14
N ALA A 114 -8.72 13.80 -5.01
CA ALA A 114 -9.45 14.98 -4.59
C ALA A 114 -8.47 16.05 -4.10
N ARG A 115 -8.84 17.31 -4.35
CA ARG A 115 -8.04 18.50 -4.04
C ARG A 115 -8.94 19.58 -3.51
N THR A 116 -8.38 20.57 -2.82
CA THR A 116 -9.25 21.62 -2.25
C THR A 116 -10.10 22.34 -3.30
N ASN A 117 -9.57 22.52 -4.51
CA ASN A 117 -10.20 23.27 -5.60
C ASN A 117 -10.77 22.42 -6.76
N GLY A 118 -10.79 21.09 -6.65
CA GLY A 118 -11.27 20.21 -7.71
C GLY A 118 -10.76 18.78 -7.56
N THR A 119 -10.68 18.05 -8.67
CA THR A 119 -10.27 16.64 -8.69
C THR A 119 -9.32 16.39 -9.86
N SER A 120 -8.22 15.71 -9.59
CA SER A 120 -7.24 15.29 -10.61
C SER A 120 -7.41 13.81 -10.91
N PHE A 121 -7.20 13.43 -12.17
CA PHE A 121 -7.20 12.04 -12.61
C PHE A 121 -5.81 11.67 -13.08
N VAL A 122 -5.26 10.59 -12.53
CA VAL A 122 -3.91 10.11 -12.82
C VAL A 122 -4.00 8.64 -13.18
N ASP A 123 -3.48 8.26 -14.34
CA ASP A 123 -3.31 6.87 -14.72
C ASP A 123 -2.13 6.29 -13.93
N VAL A 124 -2.38 5.23 -13.17
CA VAL A 124 -1.41 4.51 -12.35
C VAL A 124 -1.27 3.05 -12.77
N THR A 125 -1.75 2.69 -13.98
CA THR A 125 -1.68 1.34 -14.55
C THR A 125 -0.23 0.87 -14.68
N ASP A 126 0.67 1.76 -15.09
CA ASP A 126 2.10 1.59 -14.89
C ASP A 126 2.48 2.29 -13.57
N PRO A 127 2.59 1.56 -12.45
CA PRO A 127 2.66 2.17 -11.13
C PRO A 127 3.97 2.92 -10.88
N VAL A 128 5.01 2.67 -11.68
CA VAL A 128 6.29 3.39 -11.60
C VAL A 128 6.35 4.62 -12.52
N ASN A 129 5.40 4.76 -13.45
CA ASN A 129 5.30 5.89 -14.38
C ASN A 129 3.87 6.49 -14.43
N PRO A 130 3.40 7.11 -13.34
CA PRO A 130 2.05 7.68 -13.30
C PRO A 130 1.88 8.82 -14.29
N VAL A 131 0.71 8.90 -14.95
CA VAL A 131 0.42 9.91 -15.98
C VAL A 131 -0.78 10.78 -15.58
N PHE A 132 -0.55 12.07 -15.39
CA PHE A 132 -1.62 13.03 -15.14
C PHE A 132 -2.52 13.24 -16.37
N LEU A 133 -3.76 12.73 -16.31
CA LEU A 133 -4.71 12.75 -17.42
C LEU A 133 -5.44 14.09 -17.54
N GLY A 134 -5.90 14.66 -16.44
CA GLY A 134 -6.60 15.94 -16.45
C GLY A 134 -7.18 16.36 -15.10
N PHE A 135 -7.58 17.63 -15.02
CA PHE A 135 -8.12 18.25 -13.81
C PHE A 135 -9.56 18.71 -14.04
N LEU A 136 -10.48 18.26 -13.19
CA LEU A 136 -11.87 18.71 -13.10
C LEU A 136 -11.99 19.81 -12.03
N PRO A 137 -12.27 21.06 -12.41
CA PRO A 137 -12.49 22.12 -11.43
C PRO A 137 -13.73 21.88 -10.57
N SER A 138 -13.67 22.32 -9.31
CA SER A 138 -14.82 22.33 -8.40
C SER A 138 -16.03 23.01 -9.06
N HIS A 139 -17.23 22.42 -8.94
CA HIS A 139 -18.46 22.92 -9.56
C HIS A 139 -18.71 24.41 -9.28
N ASN A 140 -18.50 24.82 -8.02
CA ASN A 140 -18.69 26.18 -7.54
C ASN A 140 -17.47 27.10 -7.76
N ASN A 141 -16.37 26.61 -8.36
CA ASN A 141 -15.05 27.25 -8.41
C ASN A 141 -14.50 27.62 -7.01
N GLY A 142 -15.00 26.95 -5.96
CA GLY A 142 -14.58 27.12 -4.58
C GLY A 142 -13.30 26.34 -4.26
N SER A 143 -12.81 26.57 -3.04
CA SER A 143 -11.67 25.85 -2.46
C SER A 143 -12.01 25.45 -1.04
N ASP A 144 -12.08 24.14 -0.77
CA ASP A 144 -12.51 23.57 0.51
C ASP A 144 -11.70 22.30 0.80
N SER A 145 -11.18 22.16 2.02
CA SER A 145 -10.36 21.00 2.40
C SER A 145 -11.16 19.71 2.51
N TRP A 146 -12.48 19.79 2.66
CA TRP A 146 -13.35 18.62 2.76
C TRP A 146 -14.03 18.38 1.42
N ARG A 147 -13.44 17.46 0.67
CA ARG A 147 -13.91 16.95 -0.61
C ARG A 147 -13.71 15.46 -0.62
N ASP A 148 -14.79 14.75 -0.94
CA ASP A 148 -14.83 13.29 -0.96
C ASP A 148 -15.35 12.80 -2.32
N VAL A 149 -14.88 11.64 -2.73
CA VAL A 149 -15.21 11.04 -4.01
C VAL A 149 -15.41 9.53 -3.90
N LYS A 150 -16.43 9.02 -4.59
CA LYS A 150 -16.70 7.59 -4.76
C LYS A 150 -17.11 7.29 -6.21
N THR A 151 -17.03 6.03 -6.60
CA THR A 151 -17.33 5.60 -7.99
C THR A 151 -18.55 4.68 -8.06
N TYR A 152 -19.25 4.74 -9.19
CA TYR A 152 -20.33 3.82 -9.53
C TYR A 152 -20.61 3.85 -11.04
N ASN A 153 -20.70 2.67 -11.68
CA ASN A 153 -20.98 2.52 -13.11
C ASN A 153 -20.16 3.46 -14.01
N ASP A 154 -18.83 3.43 -13.89
CA ASP A 154 -17.87 4.27 -14.65
C ASP A 154 -18.04 5.79 -14.44
N HIS A 155 -18.64 6.22 -13.34
CA HIS A 155 -18.75 7.63 -12.98
C HIS A 155 -18.15 7.89 -11.60
N ALA A 156 -17.48 9.04 -11.47
CA ALA A 156 -17.09 9.59 -10.18
C ALA A 156 -18.18 10.53 -9.67
N PHE A 157 -18.51 10.42 -8.39
CA PHE A 157 -19.48 11.21 -7.66
C PHE A 157 -18.75 11.97 -6.55
N ILE A 158 -18.74 13.30 -6.65
CA ILE A 158 -17.86 14.18 -5.87
C ILE A 158 -18.70 15.18 -5.09
N VAL A 159 -18.46 15.27 -3.79
CA VAL A 159 -19.08 16.26 -2.89
C VAL A 159 -17.99 17.14 -2.24
N ALA A 160 -18.38 18.30 -1.73
CA ALA A 160 -17.48 19.15 -0.95
C ALA A 160 -18.26 20.10 -0.04
N ASP A 161 -17.61 20.52 1.05
CA ASP A 161 -18.19 21.42 2.05
C ASP A 161 -18.41 22.85 1.56
N GLY A 162 -18.03 23.18 0.33
CA GLY A 162 -18.43 24.38 -0.40
C GLY A 162 -18.04 25.73 0.23
N SER A 163 -17.24 26.53 -0.46
CA SER A 163 -16.78 27.81 0.09
C SER A 163 -17.82 28.95 -0.01
N GLY A 164 -17.99 29.68 1.09
CA GLY A 164 -18.80 30.91 1.14
C GLY A 164 -20.30 30.68 0.93
N ASN A 165 -20.94 31.49 0.07
CA ASN A 165 -22.38 31.39 -0.23
C ASN A 165 -22.69 30.49 -1.45
N SER A 166 -21.69 29.80 -2.00
CA SER A 166 -21.78 28.98 -3.22
C SER A 166 -21.58 27.52 -2.89
N THR A 167 -22.67 26.75 -2.95
CA THR A 167 -22.68 25.33 -2.58
C THR A 167 -22.12 24.45 -3.69
N HIS A 168 -21.33 23.43 -3.35
CA HIS A 168 -20.78 22.49 -4.32
C HIS A 168 -21.84 21.57 -4.91
N GLY A 169 -22.70 20.97 -4.07
CA GLY A 169 -23.62 19.91 -4.48
C GLY A 169 -22.90 18.61 -4.85
N LEU A 170 -23.58 17.74 -5.61
CA LEU A 170 -23.04 16.47 -6.12
C LEU A 170 -22.59 16.69 -7.56
N GLN A 171 -21.29 16.73 -7.78
CA GLN A 171 -20.69 16.79 -9.10
C GLN A 171 -20.49 15.37 -9.61
N VAL A 172 -20.88 15.10 -10.86
CA VAL A 172 -20.72 13.78 -11.49
C VAL A 172 -19.82 13.89 -12.71
N PHE A 173 -18.87 12.98 -12.85
CA PHE A 173 -17.94 12.92 -13.97
C PHE A 173 -17.92 11.52 -14.59
N ASP A 174 -17.98 11.45 -15.92
CA ASP A 174 -17.92 10.20 -16.70
C ASP A 174 -16.46 9.82 -16.93
N LEU A 175 -16.01 8.77 -16.23
CA LEU A 175 -14.62 8.32 -16.24
C LEU A 175 -14.21 7.73 -17.58
N THR A 176 -15.17 7.22 -18.37
CA THR A 176 -14.88 6.66 -19.70
C THR A 176 -14.36 7.71 -20.69
N THR A 177 -14.57 9.00 -20.40
CA THR A 177 -14.02 10.10 -21.19
C THR A 177 -12.49 10.18 -21.11
N LEU A 178 -11.88 9.66 -20.04
CA LEU A 178 -10.44 9.64 -19.82
C LEU A 178 -9.70 8.78 -20.85
N ARG A 179 -10.35 7.73 -21.39
CA ARG A 179 -9.80 6.85 -22.45
C ARG A 179 -9.29 7.58 -23.69
N ASN A 180 -9.80 8.78 -23.95
CA ASN A 180 -9.52 9.55 -25.16
C ASN A 180 -9.01 10.97 -24.87
N VAL A 181 -8.59 11.25 -23.63
CA VAL A 181 -8.12 12.57 -23.23
C VAL A 181 -6.68 12.79 -23.68
N THR A 182 -6.35 14.04 -23.99
CA THR A 182 -4.95 14.47 -24.05
C THR A 182 -4.50 14.79 -22.61
N PRO A 183 -3.44 14.14 -22.09
CA PRO A 183 -2.92 14.41 -20.74
C PRO A 183 -2.68 15.89 -20.45
N GLY A 184 -2.93 16.30 -19.20
CA GLY A 184 -2.69 17.66 -18.72
C GLY A 184 -3.83 18.68 -18.93
N GLY A 185 -4.99 18.25 -19.45
CA GLY A 185 -6.11 19.14 -19.78
C GLY A 185 -7.02 19.53 -18.62
N THR A 186 -7.85 20.56 -18.82
CA THR A 186 -9.01 20.85 -17.94
C THR A 186 -10.24 20.10 -18.44
N LEU A 187 -10.89 19.38 -17.53
CA LEU A 187 -12.06 18.57 -17.77
C LEU A 187 -13.35 19.36 -17.43
N SER A 188 -14.50 18.78 -17.74
CA SER A 188 -15.81 19.36 -17.42
C SER A 188 -16.72 18.29 -16.84
N GLU A 189 -17.55 18.67 -15.88
CA GLU A 189 -18.51 17.77 -15.25
C GLU A 189 -19.56 17.26 -16.25
N THR A 190 -20.01 16.02 -16.04
CA THR A 190 -21.04 15.35 -16.85
C THR A 190 -22.43 15.75 -16.41
N ALA A 191 -22.67 15.77 -15.10
CA ALA A 191 -23.94 16.13 -14.50
C ALA A 191 -23.72 16.75 -13.12
N HIS A 192 -24.77 17.38 -12.60
CA HIS A 192 -24.76 18.02 -11.29
C HIS A 192 -26.12 17.89 -10.62
N LEU A 193 -26.11 17.59 -9.32
CA LEU A 193 -27.28 17.69 -8.44
C LEU A 193 -26.98 18.67 -7.30
N GLY A 194 -27.62 19.83 -7.36
CA GLY A 194 -27.62 20.80 -6.26
C GLY A 194 -28.75 20.57 -5.26
N GLY A 195 -28.93 21.54 -4.35
CA GLY A 195 -30.10 21.62 -3.47
C GLY A 195 -29.91 21.06 -2.07
N PHE A 196 -28.95 20.16 -1.84
CA PHE A 196 -28.57 19.73 -0.48
C PHE A 196 -27.50 20.59 0.18
N GLY A 197 -26.88 21.50 -0.58
CA GLY A 197 -25.93 22.47 -0.08
C GLY A 197 -24.51 21.94 -0.05
N ASN A 198 -23.82 22.21 1.06
CA ASN A 198 -22.50 21.68 1.36
C ASN A 198 -22.66 20.22 1.79
N ALA A 199 -21.62 19.42 1.63
CA ALA A 199 -21.59 18.05 2.10
C ALA A 199 -20.16 17.63 2.37
N HIS A 200 -19.98 16.97 3.51
CA HIS A 200 -18.67 16.65 4.03
C HIS A 200 -18.09 15.42 3.33
N ASN A 201 -18.91 14.37 3.20
CA ASN A 201 -18.50 13.06 2.71
C ASN A 201 -19.64 12.39 1.91
N ILE A 202 -19.32 11.37 1.12
CA ILE A 202 -20.25 10.55 0.35
C ILE A 202 -19.88 9.06 0.48
N ALA A 203 -20.86 8.24 0.84
CA ALA A 203 -20.77 6.79 0.71
C ALA A 203 -21.61 6.31 -0.48
N ILE A 204 -21.19 5.24 -1.16
CA ILE A 204 -21.97 4.63 -2.24
C ILE A 204 -22.14 3.15 -1.95
N ASN A 205 -23.37 2.66 -2.05
CA ASN A 205 -23.63 1.23 -2.17
C ASN A 205 -23.82 0.88 -3.65
N GLU A 206 -22.78 0.27 -4.23
CA GLU A 206 -22.77 -0.10 -5.64
C GLU A 206 -23.80 -1.19 -5.98
N ALA A 207 -24.17 -2.05 -5.02
CA ALA A 207 -25.16 -3.10 -5.26
C ALA A 207 -26.58 -2.54 -5.50
N THR A 208 -26.88 -1.36 -4.96
CA THR A 208 -28.22 -0.76 -5.01
C THR A 208 -28.27 0.50 -5.88
N GLY A 209 -27.12 1.08 -6.23
CA GLY A 209 -27.05 2.31 -7.01
C GLY A 209 -27.55 3.52 -6.23
N TYR A 210 -27.26 3.57 -4.93
CA TYR A 210 -27.56 4.72 -4.07
C TYR A 210 -26.28 5.34 -3.49
N ALA A 211 -26.23 6.66 -3.54
CA ALA A 211 -25.28 7.48 -2.80
C ALA A 211 -25.91 8.00 -1.51
N TYR A 212 -25.10 8.12 -0.48
CA TYR A 212 -25.43 8.59 0.86
C TYR A 212 -24.52 9.78 1.16
N VAL A 213 -25.05 10.97 0.92
CA VAL A 213 -24.35 12.22 1.18
C VAL A 213 -24.52 12.58 2.65
N VAL A 214 -23.43 12.82 3.36
CA VAL A 214 -23.42 13.08 4.81
C VAL A 214 -22.75 14.43 5.13
N GLY A 215 -22.96 14.91 6.35
CA GLY A 215 -22.51 16.24 6.78
C GLY A 215 -23.16 17.40 6.02
N SER A 216 -24.29 17.16 5.35
CA SER A 216 -24.90 18.17 4.47
C SER A 216 -25.77 19.20 5.19
N ASN A 217 -26.05 20.33 4.51
CA ASN A 217 -27.01 21.33 4.99
C ASN A 217 -28.48 20.82 5.03
N GLN A 218 -28.74 19.63 4.51
CA GLN A 218 -30.03 18.95 4.58
C GLN A 218 -29.95 17.75 5.51
N CYS A 219 -31.10 17.15 5.84
CA CYS A 219 -31.15 15.95 6.68
C CYS A 219 -30.48 16.10 8.05
N SER A 220 -30.37 17.34 8.56
CA SER A 220 -29.65 17.64 9.80
C SER A 220 -28.18 17.16 9.80
N GLY A 221 -27.56 17.05 8.63
CA GLY A 221 -26.21 16.48 8.47
C GLY A 221 -26.17 14.95 8.40
N GLY A 222 -27.31 14.26 8.51
CA GLY A 222 -27.38 12.79 8.42
C GLY A 222 -27.37 12.28 6.98
N LEU A 223 -27.87 11.04 6.78
CA LEU A 223 -27.85 10.36 5.48
C LEU A 223 -28.85 10.99 4.49
N TYR A 224 -28.37 11.85 3.60
CA TYR A 224 -29.11 12.35 2.44
C TYR A 224 -28.95 11.37 1.28
N MET A 225 -30.00 10.60 0.97
CA MET A 225 -29.94 9.51 0.00
C MET A 225 -30.28 9.99 -1.41
N VAL A 226 -29.44 9.61 -2.36
CA VAL A 226 -29.54 9.96 -3.78
C VAL A 226 -29.55 8.69 -4.61
N ASP A 227 -30.57 8.52 -5.45
CA ASP A 227 -30.59 7.51 -6.50
C ASP A 227 -29.61 7.92 -7.61
N ILE A 228 -28.60 7.09 -7.82
CA ILE A 228 -27.55 7.28 -8.83
C ILE A 228 -27.58 6.18 -9.90
N SER A 229 -28.63 5.34 -9.92
CA SER A 229 -28.79 4.27 -10.92
C SER A 229 -28.75 4.77 -12.37
N SER A 230 -29.06 6.05 -12.58
CA SER A 230 -28.80 6.79 -13.80
C SER A 230 -27.77 7.92 -13.52
N PRO A 231 -26.46 7.69 -13.66
CA PRO A 231 -25.40 8.62 -13.24
C PRO A 231 -25.52 10.04 -13.83
N THR A 232 -26.07 10.18 -15.04
CA THR A 232 -26.26 11.49 -15.68
C THR A 232 -27.50 12.26 -15.19
N SER A 233 -28.29 11.68 -14.29
CA SER A 233 -29.52 12.27 -13.75
C SER A 233 -29.78 11.80 -12.30
N PRO A 234 -28.83 12.03 -11.36
CA PRO A 234 -29.00 11.64 -9.97
C PRO A 234 -30.17 12.40 -9.34
N SER A 235 -30.89 11.75 -8.41
CA SER A 235 -32.10 12.33 -7.84
C SER A 235 -32.31 11.96 -6.37
N TYR A 236 -32.91 12.86 -5.61
CA TYR A 236 -33.21 12.62 -4.20
C TYR A 236 -34.14 11.42 -3.99
N ALA A 237 -33.77 10.53 -3.07
CA ALA A 237 -34.50 9.31 -2.76
C ALA A 237 -35.06 9.27 -1.33
N GLY A 238 -34.36 9.89 -0.38
CA GLY A 238 -34.64 9.66 1.03
C GLY A 238 -33.74 10.43 1.97
N CYS A 239 -34.07 10.40 3.25
CA CYS A 239 -33.36 11.15 4.27
C CYS A 239 -33.46 10.44 5.62
N PHE A 240 -32.32 10.19 6.26
CA PHE A 240 -32.26 9.83 7.67
C PHE A 240 -31.62 10.97 8.45
N SER A 241 -32.32 11.47 9.47
CA SER A 241 -31.86 12.57 10.32
C SER A 241 -32.06 12.27 11.80
N GLY A 242 -32.21 10.98 12.16
CA GLY A 242 -32.65 10.54 13.49
C GLY A 242 -31.62 10.85 14.58
N ASP A 243 -30.34 10.67 14.25
CA ASP A 243 -29.23 10.94 15.17
C ASP A 243 -28.68 12.37 15.05
N GLY A 244 -28.61 12.89 13.83
CA GLY A 244 -28.11 14.24 13.57
C GLY A 244 -27.00 14.23 12.54
N TYR A 245 -25.91 14.93 12.84
CA TYR A 245 -24.76 15.03 11.96
C TYR A 245 -24.05 13.68 11.86
N THR A 246 -23.77 13.26 10.63
CA THR A 246 -22.95 12.09 10.30
C THR A 246 -21.73 12.60 9.56
N HIS A 247 -20.54 12.25 10.06
CA HIS A 247 -19.26 12.67 9.51
C HIS A 247 -18.90 11.82 8.28
N ASP A 248 -18.94 10.51 8.46
CA ASP A 248 -18.70 9.50 7.43
C ASP A 248 -19.70 8.34 7.58
N ALA A 249 -19.85 7.51 6.56
CA ALA A 249 -20.68 6.32 6.58
C ALA A 249 -20.14 5.20 5.69
N GLN A 250 -20.50 3.96 6.02
CA GLN A 250 -20.39 2.82 5.12
C GLN A 250 -21.77 2.18 4.95
N CYS A 251 -22.19 1.93 3.71
CA CYS A 251 -23.49 1.35 3.42
C CYS A 251 -23.35 0.07 2.58
N VAL A 252 -23.89 -1.05 3.07
CA VAL A 252 -23.72 -2.38 2.48
C VAL A 252 -25.06 -3.12 2.39
N ILE A 253 -25.14 -4.12 1.52
CA ILE A 253 -26.14 -5.18 1.68
C ILE A 253 -25.65 -6.12 2.77
N TYR A 254 -26.29 -6.06 3.93
CA TYR A 254 -25.84 -6.79 5.12
C TYR A 254 -25.94 -8.30 4.92
N ASN A 255 -24.81 -8.99 5.04
CA ASN A 255 -24.68 -10.44 4.93
C ASN A 255 -24.23 -11.09 6.25
N GLY A 256 -24.30 -10.35 7.36
CA GLY A 256 -23.84 -10.84 8.65
C GLY A 256 -24.82 -11.69 9.44
N PRO A 257 -24.41 -12.12 10.64
CA PRO A 257 -25.09 -13.16 11.41
C PRO A 257 -26.42 -12.70 12.02
N ASP A 258 -26.69 -11.39 12.07
CA ASP A 258 -27.97 -10.87 12.53
C ASP A 258 -29.11 -11.15 11.53
N SER A 259 -29.87 -12.20 11.82
CA SER A 259 -30.94 -12.69 10.94
C SER A 259 -32.12 -11.72 10.76
N ASP A 260 -32.26 -10.69 11.60
CA ASP A 260 -33.33 -9.70 11.46
C ASP A 260 -33.08 -8.74 10.28
N TYR A 261 -31.80 -8.59 9.92
CA TYR A 261 -31.29 -7.63 8.94
C TYR A 261 -30.55 -8.27 7.74
N THR A 262 -30.29 -9.58 7.73
CA THR A 262 -29.66 -10.25 6.56
C THR A 262 -30.40 -9.93 5.26
N GLY A 263 -29.65 -9.50 4.24
CA GLY A 263 -30.15 -9.09 2.92
C GLY A 263 -30.76 -7.68 2.86
N ARG A 264 -30.74 -6.94 3.97
CA ARG A 264 -31.15 -5.53 4.02
C ARG A 264 -30.00 -4.62 3.70
N GLU A 265 -30.31 -3.39 3.30
CA GLU A 265 -29.30 -2.37 3.11
C GLU A 265 -29.10 -1.59 4.41
N ILE A 266 -27.91 -1.74 5.00
CA ILE A 266 -27.56 -1.17 6.29
C ILE A 266 -26.46 -0.14 6.09
N CYS A 267 -26.64 1.04 6.66
CA CYS A 267 -25.60 2.05 6.78
C CYS A 267 -25.10 2.12 8.23
N VAL A 268 -23.80 2.09 8.40
CA VAL A 268 -23.10 2.47 9.63
C VAL A 268 -22.70 3.93 9.47
N GLY A 269 -23.14 4.80 10.36
CA GLY A 269 -22.75 6.21 10.43
C GLY A 269 -21.82 6.48 11.59
N TYR A 270 -20.80 7.29 11.34
CA TYR A 270 -19.80 7.74 12.32
C TYR A 270 -20.11 9.20 12.65
N ASN A 271 -20.70 9.43 13.83
CA ASN A 271 -21.46 10.65 14.11
C ASN A 271 -20.79 11.58 15.13
N GLU A 272 -19.45 11.67 15.10
CA GLU A 272 -18.61 12.46 16.02
C GLU A 272 -18.63 11.97 17.49
N ASP A 273 -19.71 11.33 17.94
CA ASP A 273 -19.88 10.84 19.32
C ASP A 273 -20.33 9.37 19.45
N THR A 274 -20.74 8.76 18.33
CA THR A 274 -21.38 7.44 18.30
C THR A 274 -21.21 6.72 16.98
N ILE A 275 -21.29 5.38 17.05
CA ILE A 275 -21.53 4.51 15.90
C ILE A 275 -23.04 4.27 15.81
N THR A 276 -23.65 4.62 14.67
CA THR A 276 -25.10 4.54 14.48
C THR A 276 -25.45 3.67 13.28
N LEU A 277 -26.16 2.56 13.53
CA LEU A 277 -26.63 1.66 12.48
C LEU A 277 -28.05 2.00 12.04
N VAL A 278 -28.27 2.04 10.74
CA VAL A 278 -29.54 2.44 10.11
C VAL A 278 -29.91 1.47 9.00
N ASP A 279 -31.09 0.87 9.09
CA ASP A 279 -31.72 0.18 7.96
C ASP A 279 -32.26 1.21 6.97
N VAL A 280 -31.61 1.29 5.81
CA VAL A 280 -31.96 2.21 4.73
C VAL A 280 -32.65 1.48 3.57
N THR A 281 -32.99 0.19 3.69
CA THR A 281 -33.62 -0.62 2.63
C THR A 281 -34.80 0.09 2.00
N THR A 282 -35.64 0.71 2.83
CA THR A 282 -36.72 1.59 2.36
C THR A 282 -36.28 3.05 2.49
N LYS A 283 -35.75 3.64 1.41
CA LYS A 283 -35.20 5.01 1.39
C LYS A 283 -36.17 6.08 1.92
N THR A 284 -37.47 5.88 1.74
CA THR A 284 -38.51 6.81 2.19
C THR A 284 -38.87 6.69 3.67
N ASN A 285 -38.41 5.62 4.34
CA ASN A 285 -38.64 5.35 5.75
C ASN A 285 -37.43 4.59 6.35
N PRO A 286 -36.25 5.24 6.41
CA PRO A 286 -35.09 4.65 7.06
C PRO A 286 -35.35 4.47 8.56
N MET A 287 -34.80 3.41 9.14
CA MET A 287 -35.01 3.06 10.54
C MET A 287 -33.67 2.95 11.25
N GLN A 288 -33.48 3.76 12.29
CA GLN A 288 -32.34 3.57 13.19
C GLN A 288 -32.50 2.23 13.90
N ILE A 289 -31.46 1.41 13.83
CA ILE A 289 -31.35 0.12 14.52
C ILE A 289 -30.77 0.39 15.91
N SER A 290 -29.56 0.94 15.95
CA SER A 290 -28.84 1.24 17.18
C SER A 290 -28.09 2.57 17.09
N ARG A 291 -27.72 3.09 18.26
CA ARG A 291 -26.86 4.27 18.44
C ARG A 291 -25.96 3.96 19.62
N THR A 292 -24.69 3.71 19.35
CA THR A 292 -23.76 3.11 20.30
C THR A 292 -22.70 4.14 20.71
N PRO A 293 -22.79 4.70 21.93
CA PRO A 293 -21.70 5.47 22.52
C PRO A 293 -20.63 4.55 23.10
N TYR A 294 -19.42 5.08 23.24
CA TYR A 294 -18.30 4.36 23.85
C TYR A 294 -17.48 5.26 24.77
N GLN A 295 -16.71 4.62 25.64
CA GLN A 295 -15.85 5.34 26.57
C GLN A 295 -14.60 5.84 25.84
N GLY A 296 -14.32 7.14 25.98
CA GLY A 296 -13.14 7.77 25.38
C GLY A 296 -13.46 8.67 24.20
N SER A 297 -14.65 8.52 23.60
CA SER A 297 -15.11 9.22 22.40
C SER A 297 -14.74 10.71 22.38
N GLN A 298 -14.04 11.13 21.32
CA GLN A 298 -13.71 12.53 21.04
C GLN A 298 -14.25 13.02 19.70
N TYR A 299 -14.15 12.18 18.67
CA TYR A 299 -14.55 12.42 17.30
C TYR A 299 -14.67 11.10 16.52
N THR A 300 -15.78 10.37 16.68
CA THR A 300 -16.06 9.16 15.88
C THR A 300 -16.07 9.51 14.40
N HIS A 301 -15.00 9.14 13.69
CA HIS A 301 -14.63 9.76 12.42
C HIS A 301 -15.04 8.91 11.23
N GLN A 302 -14.47 7.70 11.14
CA GLN A 302 -14.65 6.79 10.03
C GLN A 302 -14.41 5.34 10.50
N GLY A 303 -14.96 4.38 9.76
CA GLY A 303 -14.71 2.97 10.01
C GLY A 303 -15.24 2.10 8.88
N TRP A 304 -14.97 0.80 8.97
CA TRP A 304 -15.30 -0.17 7.94
C TRP A 304 -15.59 -1.56 8.54
N PHE A 305 -16.54 -2.29 7.94
CA PHE A 305 -16.69 -3.72 8.22
C PHE A 305 -15.42 -4.46 7.82
N LEU A 306 -14.95 -5.38 8.66
CA LEU A 306 -13.70 -6.09 8.40
C LEU A 306 -13.75 -6.93 7.12
N ASP A 307 -14.88 -7.59 6.88
CA ASP A 307 -15.11 -8.47 5.73
C ASP A 307 -16.59 -8.49 5.31
N ASP A 308 -16.90 -9.22 4.24
CA ASP A 308 -18.26 -9.40 3.70
C ASP A 308 -19.19 -10.23 4.61
N ASN A 309 -18.70 -10.78 5.72
CA ASN A 309 -19.55 -11.38 6.74
C ASN A 309 -20.11 -10.31 7.69
N HIS A 310 -19.67 -9.05 7.61
CA HIS A 310 -20.21 -7.91 8.37
C HIS A 310 -20.43 -8.19 9.87
N GLU A 311 -19.59 -9.03 10.47
CA GLU A 311 -19.65 -9.40 11.89
C GLU A 311 -18.80 -8.47 12.74
N MET A 312 -17.68 -8.01 12.20
CA MET A 312 -16.71 -7.16 12.88
C MET A 312 -16.63 -5.80 12.19
N LEU A 313 -16.54 -4.74 12.99
CA LEU A 313 -16.39 -3.36 12.56
C LEU A 313 -15.13 -2.75 13.20
N ILE A 314 -14.31 -2.08 12.39
CA ILE A 314 -13.14 -1.32 12.84
C ILE A 314 -13.45 0.18 12.68
N MET A 315 -13.14 0.99 13.68
CA MET A 315 -13.50 2.42 13.72
C MET A 315 -12.40 3.26 14.35
N ASN A 316 -12.17 4.45 13.79
CA ASN A 316 -11.18 5.41 14.22
C ASN A 316 -11.80 6.66 14.86
N ASP A 317 -11.08 7.24 15.83
CA ASP A 317 -11.50 8.43 16.57
C ASP A 317 -10.44 9.54 16.46
N GLU A 318 -10.60 10.37 15.43
CA GLU A 318 -9.57 11.29 14.92
C GLU A 318 -9.02 12.32 15.95
N LEU A 319 -9.68 12.53 17.09
CA LEU A 319 -9.26 13.55 18.07
C LEU A 319 -8.82 12.96 19.41
N ASP A 320 -8.82 11.64 19.56
CA ASP A 320 -8.54 11.02 20.84
C ASP A 320 -7.05 10.99 21.18
N GLU A 321 -6.13 10.88 20.22
CA GLU A 321 -4.69 11.02 20.49
C GLU A 321 -4.34 12.42 20.99
N GLN A 322 -4.90 13.47 20.35
CA GLN A 322 -4.65 14.85 20.76
C GLN A 322 -5.24 15.19 22.13
N ARG A 323 -6.45 14.70 22.42
CA ARG A 323 -7.21 15.13 23.61
C ARG A 323 -7.00 14.24 24.82
N ASN A 324 -6.77 12.94 24.61
CA ASN A 324 -6.55 11.97 25.66
C ASN A 324 -5.06 11.66 25.89
N GLY A 325 -4.21 11.93 24.91
CA GLY A 325 -2.75 11.79 25.04
C GLY A 325 -2.27 10.34 25.05
N HIS A 326 -2.91 9.47 24.27
CA HIS A 326 -2.45 8.13 23.99
C HIS A 326 -1.96 8.01 22.55
N ASN A 327 -1.38 6.86 22.22
CA ASN A 327 -0.97 6.52 20.87
C ASN A 327 -2.18 6.27 19.95
N THR A 328 -1.94 6.22 18.64
CA THR A 328 -2.90 5.87 17.58
C THR A 328 -3.81 4.72 18.01
N THR A 329 -5.14 4.90 18.00
CA THR A 329 -6.06 3.88 18.57
C THR A 329 -7.29 3.59 17.71
N SER A 330 -7.28 2.45 17.01
CA SER A 330 -8.47 1.91 16.32
C SER A 330 -9.32 1.01 17.24
N TYR A 331 -10.64 1.16 17.19
CA TYR A 331 -11.60 0.45 18.03
C TYR A 331 -12.24 -0.72 17.29
N ILE A 332 -12.42 -1.85 17.98
CA ILE A 332 -12.93 -3.09 17.40
C ILE A 332 -14.29 -3.42 18.01
N TYR A 333 -15.31 -3.51 17.16
CA TYR A 333 -16.67 -3.83 17.55
C TYR A 333 -17.13 -5.16 16.94
N ASP A 334 -17.72 -5.99 17.79
CA ASP A 334 -18.59 -7.08 17.38
C ASP A 334 -19.99 -6.48 17.12
N VAL A 335 -20.45 -6.63 15.88
CA VAL A 335 -21.76 -6.19 15.37
C VAL A 335 -22.55 -7.39 14.84
N SER A 336 -22.36 -8.57 15.45
CA SER A 336 -23.14 -9.77 15.17
C SER A 336 -24.62 -9.65 15.54
N ASP A 337 -24.94 -8.72 16.44
CA ASP A 337 -26.28 -8.23 16.76
C ASP A 337 -26.27 -6.71 16.52
N LEU A 338 -26.93 -6.25 15.45
CA LEU A 338 -26.91 -4.84 15.05
C LEU A 338 -27.69 -3.95 16.03
N ASP A 339 -28.62 -4.52 16.80
CA ASP A 339 -29.34 -3.81 17.86
C ASP A 339 -28.44 -3.55 19.09
N TYR A 340 -27.36 -4.33 19.26
CA TYR A 340 -26.44 -4.21 20.38
C TYR A 340 -24.95 -4.39 20.00
N PRO A 341 -24.35 -3.43 19.27
CA PRO A 341 -22.90 -3.42 19.04
C PRO A 341 -22.09 -3.44 20.33
N VAL A 342 -21.02 -4.25 20.39
CA VAL A 342 -20.16 -4.42 21.57
C VAL A 342 -18.71 -4.15 21.20
N GLU A 343 -18.05 -3.23 21.91
CA GLU A 343 -16.60 -3.07 21.82
C GLU A 343 -15.92 -4.31 22.42
N VAL A 344 -15.15 -5.05 21.62
CA VAL A 344 -14.45 -6.27 22.04
C VAL A 344 -12.96 -6.06 22.28
N GLY A 345 -12.39 -4.98 21.73
CA GLY A 345 -11.00 -4.64 21.90
C GLY A 345 -10.61 -3.36 21.19
N ARG A 346 -9.33 -3.00 21.29
CA ARG A 346 -8.73 -1.84 20.63
C ARG A 346 -7.33 -2.20 20.19
N TYR A 347 -6.96 -1.73 19.02
CA TYR A 347 -5.57 -1.63 18.61
C TYR A 347 -4.97 -0.36 19.22
N VAL A 348 -3.75 -0.44 19.72
CA VAL A 348 -2.98 0.74 20.14
C VAL A 348 -1.63 0.66 19.44
N GLY A 349 -1.43 1.58 18.50
CA GLY A 349 -0.25 1.62 17.65
C GLY A 349 1.02 2.11 18.35
N PRO A 350 2.18 2.04 17.67
CA PRO A 350 3.46 2.43 18.25
C PRO A 350 3.67 3.96 18.29
N THR A 351 2.82 4.75 17.62
CA THR A 351 3.03 6.19 17.41
C THR A 351 1.96 7.05 18.05
N GLU A 352 2.23 8.35 18.20
CA GLU A 352 1.25 9.36 18.66
C GLU A 352 0.46 9.97 17.51
N ALA A 353 0.59 9.48 16.28
CA ALA A 353 -0.09 10.06 15.13
C ALA A 353 -1.61 9.80 15.20
N ILE A 354 -2.37 10.74 14.65
CA ILE A 354 -3.83 10.66 14.60
C ILE A 354 -4.23 9.59 13.59
N ASP A 355 -5.14 8.71 13.97
CA ASP A 355 -5.80 7.80 13.05
C ASP A 355 -6.82 8.54 12.18
N HIS A 356 -7.02 8.10 10.93
CA HIS A 356 -7.93 8.81 10.03
C HIS A 356 -8.75 7.81 9.19
N ASN A 357 -8.54 7.75 7.88
CA ASN A 357 -9.29 6.86 7.01
C ASN A 357 -8.70 5.46 6.98
N LEU A 358 -9.52 4.46 7.30
CA LEU A 358 -9.21 3.05 7.15
C LEU A 358 -10.12 2.34 6.13
N TYR A 359 -9.57 1.31 5.51
CA TYR A 359 -10.28 0.38 4.63
C TYR A 359 -9.82 -1.04 4.93
N THR A 360 -10.65 -2.03 4.63
CA THR A 360 -10.28 -3.43 4.89
C THR A 360 -10.35 -4.26 3.62
N GLN A 361 -9.44 -5.23 3.54
CA GLN A 361 -9.43 -6.19 2.46
C GLN A 361 -8.68 -7.44 2.92
N ASN A 362 -9.25 -8.62 2.62
CA ASN A 362 -8.60 -9.91 2.84
C ASN A 362 -8.08 -10.14 4.29
N GLY A 363 -8.81 -9.66 5.30
CA GLY A 363 -8.40 -9.81 6.70
C GLY A 363 -7.34 -8.82 7.17
N TYR A 364 -7.03 -7.79 6.38
CA TYR A 364 -6.15 -6.70 6.76
C TYR A 364 -6.92 -5.37 6.85
N VAL A 365 -6.42 -4.47 7.70
CA VAL A 365 -6.87 -3.08 7.83
C VAL A 365 -5.77 -2.16 7.32
N PHE A 366 -6.10 -1.28 6.39
CA PHE A 366 -5.19 -0.32 5.77
C PHE A 366 -5.61 1.08 6.20
N GLU A 367 -4.75 1.75 6.93
CA GLU A 367 -5.10 2.96 7.68
C GLU A 367 -4.14 4.09 7.32
N SER A 368 -4.69 5.25 6.95
CA SER A 368 -3.91 6.49 6.81
C SER A 368 -3.87 7.19 8.16
N ASN A 369 -2.65 7.39 8.70
CA ASN A 369 -2.42 7.98 10.01
C ASN A 369 -1.68 9.30 9.93
N TYR A 370 -2.18 10.23 9.10
CA TYR A 370 -1.59 11.54 8.86
C TYR A 370 -0.04 11.50 8.81
N ARG A 371 0.62 11.94 9.88
CA ARG A 371 2.09 12.04 9.97
C ARG A 371 2.80 10.68 10.02
N ALA A 372 2.13 9.61 10.43
CA ALA A 372 2.68 8.26 10.43
C ALA A 372 2.45 7.52 9.09
N GLY A 373 1.80 8.14 8.10
CA GLY A 373 1.59 7.54 6.79
C GLY A 373 0.62 6.36 6.77
N LEU A 374 0.81 5.46 5.80
CA LEU A 374 0.02 4.24 5.65
C LEU A 374 0.46 3.17 6.66
N ARG A 375 -0.49 2.58 7.38
CA ARG A 375 -0.31 1.43 8.28
C ARG A 375 -1.15 0.26 7.82
N ILE A 376 -0.60 -0.94 7.90
CA ILE A 376 -1.28 -2.19 7.52
C ILE A 376 -1.30 -3.12 8.73
N LEU A 377 -2.50 -3.45 9.18
CA LEU A 377 -2.77 -4.26 10.37
C LEU A 377 -3.37 -5.61 9.96
N ASP A 378 -2.85 -6.69 10.52
CA ASP A 378 -3.40 -8.05 10.41
C ASP A 378 -4.51 -8.25 11.44
N ALA A 379 -5.65 -8.77 10.99
CA ALA A 379 -6.83 -9.09 11.79
C ALA A 379 -6.98 -10.59 12.09
N ALA A 380 -5.95 -11.41 11.93
CA ALA A 380 -5.99 -12.85 12.23
C ALA A 380 -6.46 -13.18 13.66
N ASP A 381 -6.18 -12.31 14.65
CA ASP A 381 -6.60 -12.46 16.05
C ASP A 381 -7.80 -11.58 16.46
N ILE A 382 -8.61 -11.16 15.47
CA ILE A 382 -9.74 -10.23 15.72
C ILE A 382 -10.78 -10.79 16.68
N ALA A 383 -10.96 -12.12 16.73
CA ALA A 383 -11.90 -12.77 17.63
C ALA A 383 -11.55 -12.57 19.12
N ASN A 384 -10.29 -12.24 19.43
CA ASN A 384 -9.84 -11.87 20.78
C ASN A 384 -9.76 -10.34 20.98
N GLY A 385 -10.23 -9.55 20.00
CA GLY A 385 -10.21 -8.10 20.04
C GLY A 385 -8.85 -7.48 19.76
N ASN A 386 -8.02 -8.14 18.94
CA ASN A 386 -6.66 -7.69 18.64
C ASN A 386 -6.44 -7.46 17.13
N LEU A 387 -5.63 -6.46 16.82
CA LEU A 387 -5.00 -6.24 15.51
C LEU A 387 -3.48 -6.15 15.72
N SER A 388 -2.69 -6.46 14.70
CA SER A 388 -1.21 -6.37 14.75
C SER A 388 -0.65 -5.66 13.53
N GLU A 389 0.16 -4.62 13.71
CA GLU A 389 0.83 -3.96 12.58
C GLU A 389 1.88 -4.88 11.93
N VAL A 390 1.70 -5.14 10.65
CA VAL A 390 2.59 -6.02 9.87
C VAL A 390 3.44 -5.24 8.86
N ALA A 391 2.98 -4.08 8.42
CA ALA A 391 3.66 -3.27 7.41
C ALA A 391 3.29 -1.79 7.50
N TYR A 392 4.15 -0.90 6.99
CA TYR A 392 3.87 0.54 6.93
C TYR A 392 4.68 1.25 5.84
N PHE A 393 4.21 2.44 5.45
CA PHE A 393 4.94 3.39 4.61
C PHE A 393 4.69 4.83 5.08
N ASP A 394 5.74 5.50 5.55
CA ASP A 394 5.66 6.83 6.16
C ASP A 394 6.03 7.93 5.15
N THR A 395 5.07 8.80 4.83
CA THR A 395 5.27 9.92 3.89
C THR A 395 5.85 11.18 4.55
N ILE A 396 5.95 11.23 5.88
CA ILE A 396 6.55 12.34 6.65
C ILE A 396 7.68 11.81 7.55
N PRO A 397 8.87 11.57 6.97
CA PRO A 397 10.02 11.08 7.72
C PRO A 397 10.33 11.93 8.97
N GLY A 398 10.44 11.26 10.11
CA GLY A 398 10.88 11.85 11.36
C GLY A 398 9.80 12.57 12.17
N SER A 399 8.53 12.54 11.78
CA SER A 399 7.43 13.07 12.59
C SER A 399 6.29 12.07 12.73
N ASN A 400 5.94 11.70 13.95
CA ASN A 400 4.73 10.92 14.24
C ASN A 400 3.85 11.61 15.30
N SER A 401 3.90 12.94 15.36
CA SER A 401 3.12 13.70 16.34
C SER A 401 1.64 13.77 15.93
N ALA A 402 0.74 13.86 16.91
CA ALA A 402 -0.70 14.04 16.70
C ALA A 402 -1.05 15.35 15.97
N GLN A 403 -0.95 15.39 14.64
CA GLN A 403 -1.17 16.55 13.77
C GLN A 403 -1.74 16.10 12.42
N PHE A 404 -2.53 16.96 11.78
CA PHE A 404 -3.32 16.66 10.56
C PHE A 404 -2.56 16.80 9.23
N SER A 405 -1.23 16.78 9.24
CA SER A 405 -0.43 16.81 8.00
C SER A 405 0.01 15.40 7.63
N GLY A 406 0.08 15.08 6.34
CA GLY A 406 0.52 13.77 5.84
C GLY A 406 -0.59 13.09 5.07
N THR A 407 -0.73 11.79 5.22
CA THR A 407 -1.70 10.99 4.46
C THR A 407 -3.13 11.26 4.91
N TRP A 408 -3.95 11.82 4.03
CA TRP A 408 -5.39 12.00 4.27
C TRP A 408 -6.14 10.68 4.10
N SER A 409 -5.88 9.95 3.01
CA SER A 409 -6.61 8.72 2.69
C SER A 409 -5.78 7.83 1.78
N ASN A 410 -6.23 6.58 1.63
CA ASN A 410 -5.64 5.56 0.79
C ASN A 410 -6.73 4.81 -0.01
N TYR A 411 -6.35 4.18 -1.12
CA TYR A 411 -7.24 3.30 -1.88
C TYR A 411 -6.51 2.00 -2.23
N ILE A 412 -7.12 0.88 -1.87
CA ILE A 412 -6.50 -0.46 -1.83
C ILE A 412 -7.11 -1.46 -2.81
N TYR A 413 -8.18 -1.09 -3.51
CA TYR A 413 -9.01 -2.06 -4.24
C TYR A 413 -8.57 -2.29 -5.70
N PHE A 414 -7.35 -1.89 -6.06
CA PHE A 414 -6.78 -2.18 -7.37
C PHE A 414 -6.40 -3.66 -7.50
N ALA A 415 -6.68 -4.25 -8.66
CA ALA A 415 -6.39 -5.67 -8.91
C ALA A 415 -4.88 -5.93 -9.01
N SER A 416 -4.10 -4.91 -9.33
CA SER A 416 -2.63 -4.96 -9.30
C SER A 416 -2.04 -5.16 -7.90
N GLY A 417 -2.84 -4.95 -6.84
CA GLY A 417 -2.36 -4.91 -5.45
C GLY A 417 -1.61 -3.62 -5.10
N ASN A 418 -1.55 -2.64 -6.01
CA ASN A 418 -1.02 -1.32 -5.70
C ASN A 418 -1.99 -0.55 -4.80
N ILE A 419 -1.42 0.23 -3.90
CA ILE A 419 -2.13 1.14 -3.01
C ILE A 419 -1.75 2.55 -3.40
N ILE A 420 -2.76 3.40 -3.63
CA ILE A 420 -2.54 4.83 -3.82
C ILE A 420 -2.85 5.57 -2.53
N THR A 421 -2.01 6.54 -2.17
CA THR A 421 -2.15 7.33 -0.94
C THR A 421 -2.07 8.82 -1.29
N SER A 422 -3.03 9.59 -0.78
CA SER A 422 -3.06 11.05 -0.93
C SER A 422 -2.41 11.70 0.29
N ASP A 423 -1.22 12.27 0.09
CA ASP A 423 -0.60 13.16 1.07
C ASP A 423 -1.03 14.61 0.81
N ILE A 424 -1.59 15.25 1.83
CA ILE A 424 -2.17 16.61 1.78
C ILE A 424 -1.17 17.62 1.23
N GLY A 425 0.07 17.55 1.72
CA GLY A 425 1.11 18.53 1.50
C GLY A 425 2.04 18.18 0.34
N ASN A 426 2.31 16.89 0.13
CA ASN A 426 3.34 16.43 -0.78
C ASN A 426 2.80 16.06 -2.16
N GLY A 427 1.87 15.11 -2.24
CA GLY A 427 1.45 14.55 -3.52
C GLY A 427 0.83 13.17 -3.43
N LEU A 428 0.74 12.52 -4.59
CA LEU A 428 0.23 11.16 -4.73
C LEU A 428 1.40 10.18 -4.60
N PHE A 429 1.27 9.25 -3.67
CA PHE A 429 2.17 8.10 -3.54
C PHE A 429 1.48 6.85 -4.07
N THR A 430 2.18 6.07 -4.89
CA THR A 430 1.79 4.70 -5.24
C THR A 430 2.77 3.76 -4.58
N VAL A 431 2.26 2.84 -3.77
CA VAL A 431 3.06 1.88 -2.99
C VAL A 431 2.50 0.47 -3.19
N ARG A 432 3.29 -0.55 -2.87
CA ARG A 432 2.85 -1.95 -2.96
C ARG A 432 3.34 -2.74 -1.76
N PRO A 433 2.44 -3.40 -1.00
CA PRO A 433 2.86 -4.32 0.05
C PRO A 433 3.66 -5.50 -0.52
N ASP A 434 4.73 -5.88 0.18
CA ASP A 434 5.43 -7.13 -0.05
C ASP A 434 4.71 -8.24 0.73
N TRP A 435 3.78 -8.92 0.06
CA TRP A 435 2.99 -9.98 0.67
C TRP A 435 3.82 -11.21 1.04
N ASP A 436 4.94 -11.46 0.38
CA ASP A 436 5.79 -12.59 0.73
C ASP A 436 6.49 -12.31 2.07
N ALA A 437 7.00 -11.10 2.27
CA ALA A 437 7.58 -10.66 3.55
C ALA A 437 6.54 -10.53 4.68
N ILE A 438 5.30 -10.13 4.36
CA ILE A 438 4.21 -10.04 5.34
C ILE A 438 3.74 -11.44 5.79
N ASN A 439 3.58 -12.37 4.86
CA ASN A 439 3.04 -13.71 5.14
C ASN A 439 4.10 -14.69 5.66
N ASN A 440 5.36 -14.46 5.31
CA ASN A 440 6.50 -15.21 5.80
C ASN A 440 7.44 -14.26 6.56
N PRO A 441 6.96 -13.64 7.65
CA PRO A 441 7.81 -12.76 8.44
C PRO A 441 8.96 -13.61 8.99
N ASP A 442 10.19 -13.14 8.80
CA ASP A 442 11.35 -13.79 9.38
C ASP A 442 11.09 -14.00 10.89
N PRO A 443 11.10 -15.26 11.38
CA PRO A 443 10.83 -15.54 12.80
C PRO A 443 11.86 -14.90 13.74
N ASP A 444 12.95 -14.34 13.22
CA ASP A 444 13.88 -13.49 13.94
C ASP A 444 13.97 -12.11 13.26
N PRO A 445 13.26 -11.07 13.74
CA PRO A 445 13.57 -9.71 13.34
C PRO A 445 14.86 -9.30 14.06
N ASP A 446 16.00 -9.80 13.59
CA ASP A 446 17.28 -9.32 14.09
C ASP A 446 17.32 -7.81 13.80
N PRO A 447 17.55 -6.93 14.80
CA PRO A 447 17.90 -5.56 14.49
C PRO A 447 19.05 -5.59 13.51
N ASP A 448 18.79 -5.06 12.31
CA ASP A 448 19.73 -4.87 11.22
C ASP A 448 21.17 -4.76 11.77
N PRO A 449 22.05 -5.74 11.47
CA PRO A 449 23.25 -6.00 12.23
C PRO A 449 24.10 -4.72 12.41
N THR A 450 24.17 -4.21 13.64
CA THR A 450 24.92 -2.98 13.92
C THR A 450 26.41 -3.31 14.06
N TYR A 451 27.12 -3.33 12.93
CA TYR A 451 28.55 -3.57 12.90
C TYR A 451 29.34 -2.49 13.67
N CYS A 452 30.41 -2.91 14.33
CA CYS A 452 31.32 -2.00 15.02
C CYS A 452 31.93 -0.96 14.07
N SER A 453 32.22 0.25 14.56
CA SER A 453 32.90 1.28 13.76
C SER A 453 34.36 0.94 13.50
N ALA A 454 34.84 1.23 12.29
CA ALA A 454 36.23 1.11 11.89
C ALA A 454 36.60 2.19 10.85
N ALA A 455 37.78 2.81 10.98
CA ALA A 455 38.28 3.80 10.02
C ALA A 455 39.78 4.08 10.21
N GLY A 456 40.45 4.53 9.16
CA GLY A 456 41.73 5.23 9.30
C GLY A 456 41.55 6.65 9.88
N ASP A 457 42.60 7.24 10.45
CA ASP A 457 42.61 8.66 10.83
C ASP A 457 43.09 9.56 9.67
N ASP A 458 43.87 8.99 8.74
CA ASP A 458 44.47 9.70 7.59
C ASP A 458 44.72 8.74 6.41
N ALA A 459 44.09 8.99 5.27
CA ALA A 459 44.28 8.24 4.02
C ALA A 459 44.99 9.05 2.93
N SER A 460 45.53 10.23 3.25
CA SER A 460 46.12 11.13 2.26
C SER A 460 47.41 10.63 1.61
N TYR A 461 48.03 9.62 2.21
CA TYR A 461 49.29 9.02 1.78
C TYR A 461 49.09 7.66 1.10
N GLU A 462 48.14 6.87 1.60
CA GLU A 462 47.81 5.52 1.14
C GLU A 462 46.32 5.23 1.33
N TRP A 463 45.72 4.50 0.39
CA TRP A 463 44.34 4.05 0.45
C TRP A 463 44.15 2.75 -0.35
N ILE A 464 42.97 2.14 -0.24
CA ILE A 464 42.61 0.96 -1.03
C ILE A 464 42.33 1.43 -2.46
N GLY A 465 43.18 1.06 -3.41
CA GLY A 465 43.01 1.49 -4.80
C GLY A 465 42.09 0.58 -5.60
N GLN A 466 42.09 -0.73 -5.29
CA GLN A 466 41.25 -1.71 -5.96
C GLN A 466 41.02 -2.97 -5.10
N VAL A 467 39.79 -3.47 -5.10
CA VAL A 467 39.35 -4.75 -4.53
C VAL A 467 38.79 -5.63 -5.64
N ASP A 468 39.45 -6.75 -5.91
CA ASP A 468 38.99 -7.78 -6.85
C ASP A 468 38.67 -9.06 -6.07
N VAL A 469 37.44 -9.58 -6.18
CA VAL A 469 36.98 -10.83 -5.54
C VAL A 469 36.25 -11.67 -6.58
N GLY A 470 36.83 -12.80 -7.00
CA GLY A 470 36.27 -13.61 -8.08
C GLY A 470 36.15 -12.80 -9.38
N SER A 471 34.91 -12.60 -9.85
CA SER A 471 34.59 -11.71 -10.99
C SER A 471 34.24 -10.27 -10.61
N PHE A 472 34.05 -9.99 -9.32
CA PHE A 472 33.80 -8.65 -8.81
C PHE A 472 35.09 -7.82 -8.82
N SER A 473 34.95 -6.53 -9.13
CA SER A 473 36.05 -5.56 -9.18
C SER A 473 35.52 -4.17 -8.84
N ASN A 474 36.06 -3.55 -7.79
CA ASN A 474 35.77 -2.17 -7.41
C ASN A 474 37.07 -1.37 -7.28
N ALA A 475 37.12 -0.21 -7.93
CA ALA A 475 38.24 0.72 -7.82
C ALA A 475 37.78 1.97 -7.05
N SER A 476 38.59 2.40 -6.09
CA SER A 476 38.25 3.43 -5.11
C SER A 476 39.39 4.45 -4.94
N GLY A 477 39.08 5.56 -4.27
CA GLY A 477 40.00 6.67 -4.06
C GLY A 477 40.17 6.98 -2.57
N SER A 478 41.16 7.81 -2.25
CA SER A 478 41.53 8.17 -0.87
C SER A 478 40.35 8.55 0.03
N ALA A 479 39.97 7.65 0.94
CA ALA A 479 39.09 7.90 2.07
C ALA A 479 39.54 7.12 3.31
N THR A 480 39.12 7.55 4.49
CA THR A 480 39.43 6.85 5.75
C THR A 480 38.47 5.68 6.02
N TYR A 481 37.27 5.77 5.45
CA TYR A 481 36.23 4.74 5.43
C TYR A 481 35.37 4.98 4.19
N SER A 482 35.07 3.92 3.43
CA SER A 482 34.16 3.95 2.29
C SER A 482 33.06 2.89 2.46
N ASP A 483 31.81 3.31 2.27
CA ASP A 483 30.65 2.42 2.31
C ASP A 483 30.26 2.03 0.88
N PHE A 484 30.42 0.75 0.54
CA PHE A 484 30.08 0.18 -0.76
C PHE A 484 29.03 -0.94 -0.64
N THR A 485 28.18 -0.88 0.39
CA THR A 485 27.17 -1.92 0.67
C THR A 485 26.04 -1.99 -0.35
N SER A 486 25.89 -0.97 -1.19
CA SER A 486 25.06 -1.06 -2.38
C SER A 486 25.65 -1.97 -3.47
N GLN A 487 26.90 -2.42 -3.34
CA GLN A 487 27.56 -3.34 -4.25
C GLN A 487 27.57 -4.74 -3.62
N VAL A 488 26.99 -5.70 -4.34
CA VAL A 488 26.86 -7.09 -3.91
C VAL A 488 27.93 -7.95 -4.56
N ILE A 489 28.61 -8.76 -3.75
CA ILE A 489 29.63 -9.72 -4.18
C ILE A 489 29.08 -11.13 -3.97
N ASP A 490 28.82 -11.82 -5.07
CA ASP A 490 28.36 -13.21 -5.06
C ASP A 490 29.50 -14.17 -4.69
N LEU A 491 29.28 -14.97 -3.65
CA LEU A 491 30.22 -15.98 -3.16
C LEU A 491 29.50 -17.29 -2.88
N GLY A 492 29.99 -18.41 -3.39
CA GLY A 492 29.59 -19.72 -2.88
C GLY A 492 30.54 -20.24 -1.80
N THR A 493 30.21 -21.44 -1.29
CA THR A 493 31.05 -22.11 -0.28
C THR A 493 32.34 -22.60 -0.93
N GLY A 494 33.48 -22.36 -0.27
CA GLY A 494 34.80 -22.73 -0.78
C GLY A 494 35.74 -21.53 -0.93
N ASP A 495 36.74 -21.69 -1.79
CA ASP A 495 37.79 -20.70 -2.01
C ASP A 495 37.47 -19.81 -3.22
N THR A 496 37.33 -18.51 -3.00
CA THR A 496 37.23 -17.48 -4.05
C THR A 496 38.51 -16.68 -4.13
N ALA A 497 39.04 -16.49 -5.34
CA ALA A 497 40.27 -15.72 -5.52
C ALA A 497 40.06 -14.24 -5.16
N VAL A 498 41.01 -13.64 -4.42
CA VAL A 498 40.98 -12.22 -4.07
C VAL A 498 42.30 -11.53 -4.42
N THR A 499 42.24 -10.29 -4.91
CA THR A 499 43.38 -9.40 -5.10
C THR A 499 43.05 -8.01 -4.58
N LEU A 500 43.91 -7.49 -3.70
CA LEU A 500 43.77 -6.16 -3.10
C LEU A 500 44.98 -5.32 -3.51
N THR A 501 44.73 -4.14 -4.10
CA THR A 501 45.78 -3.26 -4.63
C THR A 501 45.81 -1.94 -3.85
N PRO A 502 46.94 -1.59 -3.19
CA PRO A 502 47.10 -0.27 -2.60
C PRO A 502 47.35 0.79 -3.68
N ASP A 503 46.87 2.01 -3.44
CA ASP A 503 47.31 3.20 -4.17
C ASP A 503 47.87 4.25 -3.21
N PHE A 504 48.70 5.16 -3.74
CA PHE A 504 49.52 6.06 -2.94
C PHE A 504 49.54 7.48 -3.49
N GLY A 505 49.46 8.46 -2.59
CA GLY A 505 49.51 9.88 -2.95
C GLY A 505 50.88 10.34 -3.46
N SER A 506 51.97 9.64 -3.10
CA SER A 506 53.31 9.97 -3.62
C SER A 506 54.33 8.82 -3.58
N SER A 507 54.69 8.33 -2.39
CA SER A 507 55.64 7.23 -2.19
C SER A 507 54.87 5.97 -1.82
N SER A 508 55.42 4.80 -2.15
CA SER A 508 54.81 3.54 -1.74
C SER A 508 55.18 3.18 -0.31
N TYR A 509 54.18 2.72 0.45
CA TYR A 509 54.29 2.29 1.85
C TYR A 509 53.91 0.82 1.98
N GLN A 510 54.36 0.18 3.06
CA GLN A 510 54.07 -1.24 3.29
C GLN A 510 52.82 -1.40 4.13
N GLU A 511 51.81 -2.02 3.52
CA GLU A 511 50.47 -2.15 4.07
C GLU A 511 50.15 -3.59 4.48
N TYR A 512 49.44 -3.73 5.59
CA TYR A 512 48.86 -4.99 6.04
C TYR A 512 47.38 -5.04 5.67
N TRP A 513 46.89 -6.23 5.32
CA TRP A 513 45.53 -6.42 4.84
C TRP A 513 44.83 -7.57 5.57
N LYS A 514 43.53 -7.37 5.83
CA LYS A 514 42.60 -8.42 6.26
C LYS A 514 41.21 -8.17 5.70
N ILE A 515 40.45 -9.26 5.57
CA ILE A 515 39.04 -9.24 5.22
C ILE A 515 38.27 -10.03 6.28
N TRP A 516 37.13 -9.49 6.69
CA TRP A 516 36.14 -10.21 7.49
C TRP A 516 34.83 -10.37 6.72
N ILE A 517 34.14 -11.48 6.92
CA ILE A 517 32.74 -11.68 6.52
C ILE A 517 31.98 -12.14 7.77
N ASP A 518 30.83 -11.51 8.03
CA ASP A 518 29.87 -11.94 9.03
C ASP A 518 29.16 -13.20 8.52
N LEU A 519 29.75 -14.36 8.79
CA LEU A 519 29.34 -15.62 8.16
C LEU A 519 28.09 -16.23 8.82
N ASN A 520 27.77 -15.81 10.04
CA ASN A 520 26.59 -16.31 10.76
C ASN A 520 25.42 -15.32 10.76
N GLY A 521 25.63 -14.08 10.28
CA GLY A 521 24.61 -13.06 10.13
C GLY A 521 24.24 -12.36 11.43
N ASP A 522 25.10 -12.40 12.46
CA ASP A 522 24.78 -11.88 13.80
C ASP A 522 25.22 -10.43 14.05
N GLY A 523 25.83 -9.80 13.05
CA GLY A 523 26.19 -8.40 13.07
C GLY A 523 27.48 -8.04 13.76
N ASP A 524 28.37 -9.02 13.97
CA ASP A 524 29.74 -8.75 14.34
C ASP A 524 30.77 -9.48 13.44
N PHE A 525 32.05 -9.37 13.82
CA PHE A 525 33.19 -9.99 13.11
C PHE A 525 34.11 -10.72 14.10
N ALA A 526 33.58 -11.03 15.28
CA ALA A 526 34.34 -11.53 16.42
C ALA A 526 34.46 -13.06 16.39
N ASP A 527 33.70 -13.73 15.53
CA ASP A 527 33.60 -15.17 15.54
C ASP A 527 34.76 -15.88 14.84
N SER A 528 34.95 -17.13 15.28
CA SER A 528 35.99 -17.99 14.74
C SER A 528 35.62 -18.46 13.33
N GLY A 529 36.26 -17.87 12.33
CA GLY A 529 36.08 -18.23 10.92
C GLY A 529 35.76 -17.04 10.03
N GLU A 530 35.41 -15.91 10.63
CA GLU A 530 35.00 -14.70 9.94
C GLU A 530 36.16 -13.89 9.38
N GLU A 531 37.37 -14.05 9.93
CA GLU A 531 38.60 -13.59 9.27
C GLU A 531 38.91 -14.49 8.06
N VAL A 532 38.29 -14.17 6.93
CA VAL A 532 38.34 -14.97 5.70
C VAL A 532 39.60 -14.74 4.85
N PHE A 533 40.35 -13.66 5.09
CA PHE A 533 41.63 -13.39 4.42
C PHE A 533 42.62 -12.61 5.29
N THR A 534 43.92 -12.92 5.14
CA THR A 534 45.02 -12.10 5.65
C THR A 534 46.21 -12.12 4.68
N SER A 535 46.89 -10.98 4.51
CA SER A 535 48.10 -10.90 3.68
C SER A 535 49.31 -11.64 4.27
N GLY A 536 49.27 -12.05 5.55
CA GLY A 536 50.36 -12.75 6.24
C GLY A 536 51.62 -11.90 6.54
N GLY A 537 51.72 -10.70 5.95
CA GLY A 537 52.79 -9.72 6.13
C GLY A 537 52.48 -8.42 5.40
N SER A 538 53.37 -7.43 5.52
CA SER A 538 53.18 -6.14 4.86
C SER A 538 53.72 -6.11 3.42
N SER A 539 53.01 -5.43 2.53
CA SER A 539 53.36 -5.28 1.11
C SER A 539 53.09 -3.87 0.63
N SER A 540 53.95 -3.35 -0.25
CA SER A 540 53.76 -2.06 -0.93
C SER A 540 53.25 -2.21 -2.36
N SER A 541 52.64 -3.36 -2.66
CA SER A 541 52.12 -3.76 -3.96
C SER A 541 50.94 -4.70 -3.73
N ALA A 542 50.18 -4.98 -4.80
CA ALA A 542 49.00 -5.83 -4.71
C ALA A 542 49.28 -7.16 -4.00
N VAL A 543 48.34 -7.57 -3.15
CA VAL A 543 48.34 -8.86 -2.45
C VAL A 543 47.23 -9.73 -3.01
N SER A 544 47.52 -11.01 -3.23
CA SER A 544 46.53 -11.96 -3.75
C SER A 544 46.49 -13.22 -2.90
N GLY A 545 45.34 -13.86 -2.83
CA GLY A 545 45.13 -15.15 -2.19
C GLY A 545 43.73 -15.67 -2.43
N ASN A 546 43.21 -16.45 -1.49
CA ASN A 546 41.85 -16.94 -1.51
C ASN A 546 41.11 -16.44 -0.26
N LEU A 547 39.85 -16.06 -0.46
CA LEU A 547 38.84 -15.85 0.54
C LEU A 547 38.10 -17.19 0.70
N THR A 548 38.02 -17.73 1.91
CA THR A 548 37.39 -19.04 2.15
C THR A 548 36.06 -18.88 2.90
N VAL A 549 34.96 -19.28 2.27
CA VAL A 549 33.64 -19.41 2.89
C VAL A 549 33.43 -20.88 3.33
N PRO A 550 33.25 -21.19 4.62
CA PRO A 550 33.05 -22.55 5.10
C PRO A 550 31.83 -23.26 4.49
N SER A 551 31.86 -24.59 4.42
CA SER A 551 30.68 -25.37 4.04
C SER A 551 29.63 -25.34 5.17
N GLY A 552 28.37 -25.07 4.82
CA GLY A 552 27.27 -24.97 5.79
C GLY A 552 27.12 -23.59 6.43
N THR A 553 27.79 -22.58 5.89
CA THR A 553 27.43 -21.16 6.10
C THR A 553 25.99 -20.95 5.63
N PRO A 554 25.13 -20.24 6.39
CA PRO A 554 23.82 -19.80 5.93
C PRO A 554 23.90 -19.07 4.59
N GLU A 555 22.91 -19.29 3.74
CA GLU A 555 22.76 -18.59 2.46
C GLU A 555 22.04 -17.24 2.68
N GLY A 556 22.34 -16.25 1.84
CA GLY A 556 21.76 -14.91 1.94
C GLY A 556 22.79 -13.78 1.97
N GLU A 557 22.30 -12.54 2.07
CA GLU A 557 23.14 -11.34 2.13
C GLU A 557 23.69 -11.09 3.53
N THR A 558 24.98 -10.74 3.61
CA THR A 558 25.67 -10.34 4.84
C THR A 558 26.81 -9.38 4.52
N ARG A 559 27.54 -8.89 5.53
CA ARG A 559 28.61 -7.91 5.33
C ARG A 559 29.99 -8.53 5.16
N MET A 560 30.75 -7.97 4.21
CA MET A 560 32.20 -8.11 4.12
C MET A 560 32.90 -6.77 4.41
N ARG A 561 33.97 -6.82 5.21
CA ARG A 561 34.82 -5.66 5.53
C ARG A 561 36.26 -5.89 5.10
N VAL A 562 36.82 -4.99 4.29
CA VAL A 562 38.22 -4.97 3.87
C VAL A 562 38.96 -3.87 4.63
N VAL A 563 40.11 -4.19 5.23
CA VAL A 563 40.90 -3.19 5.97
C VAL A 563 42.35 -3.21 5.51
N MET A 564 42.85 -2.02 5.13
CA MET A 564 44.24 -1.74 4.82
C MET A 564 44.84 -0.84 5.90
N ARG A 565 45.98 -1.24 6.47
CA ARG A 565 46.61 -0.49 7.56
C ARG A 565 48.13 -0.44 7.47
N TYR A 566 48.67 0.76 7.71
CA TYR A 566 50.11 0.97 7.82
C TYR A 566 50.67 0.52 9.18
N ASN A 567 51.83 -0.14 9.15
CA ASN A 567 52.66 -0.45 10.33
C ASN A 567 51.92 -1.22 11.45
N GLY A 568 50.97 -2.08 11.09
CA GLY A 568 50.33 -2.99 12.04
C GLY A 568 49.25 -3.85 11.39
N THR A 569 49.01 -5.03 11.95
CA THR A 569 47.94 -5.91 11.50
C THR A 569 46.56 -5.25 11.74
N PRO A 570 45.66 -5.25 10.75
CA PRO A 570 44.30 -4.73 10.91
C PRO A 570 43.46 -5.48 11.97
N SER A 571 42.47 -4.79 12.50
CA SER A 571 41.35 -5.35 13.28
C SER A 571 40.03 -4.96 12.60
N ALA A 572 39.00 -5.81 12.73
CA ALA A 572 37.68 -5.53 12.14
C ALA A 572 37.01 -4.27 12.70
N CYS A 573 37.35 -3.90 13.95
CA CYS A 573 36.81 -2.76 14.67
C CYS A 573 37.91 -1.78 15.11
N GLY A 574 37.53 -0.52 15.32
CA GLY A 574 38.36 0.55 15.89
C GLY A 574 39.09 1.40 14.85
N SER A 575 39.76 2.45 15.31
CA SER A 575 40.52 3.35 14.43
C SER A 575 42.03 3.10 14.44
N PHE A 576 42.70 3.53 13.38
CA PHE A 576 44.15 3.44 13.22
C PHE A 576 44.72 4.62 12.43
N SER A 577 45.99 4.94 12.65
CA SER A 577 46.53 6.24 12.19
C SER A 577 46.57 6.44 10.68
N TYR A 578 46.89 5.41 9.89
CA TYR A 578 46.98 5.54 8.43
C TYR A 578 46.49 4.29 7.68
N GLY A 579 45.72 4.52 6.61
CA GLY A 579 45.07 3.51 5.76
C GLY A 579 43.56 3.72 5.66
N GLU A 580 42.83 2.69 5.22
CA GLU A 580 41.40 2.77 4.88
C GLU A 580 40.64 1.48 5.24
N VAL A 581 39.33 1.62 5.44
CA VAL A 581 38.35 0.54 5.60
C VAL A 581 37.30 0.65 4.48
N GLU A 582 36.92 -0.48 3.88
CA GLU A 582 35.82 -0.56 2.90
C GLU A 582 34.84 -1.66 3.30
N ASP A 583 33.54 -1.35 3.27
CA ASP A 583 32.46 -2.32 3.53
C ASP A 583 31.67 -2.64 2.26
N TYR A 584 31.34 -3.91 2.06
CA TYR A 584 30.58 -4.45 0.92
C TYR A 584 29.48 -5.40 1.41
N THR A 585 28.47 -5.61 0.58
CA THR A 585 27.51 -6.71 0.78
C THR A 585 28.03 -7.95 0.06
N VAL A 586 27.99 -9.10 0.70
CA VAL A 586 28.24 -10.41 0.07
C VAL A 586 26.96 -11.22 0.09
N ASN A 587 26.65 -11.90 -1.00
CA ASN A 587 25.57 -12.86 -1.07
C ASN A 587 26.16 -14.27 -1.05
N ILE A 588 25.90 -15.02 0.02
CA ILE A 588 26.42 -16.38 0.21
C ILE A 588 25.45 -17.39 -0.42
N GLY A 589 25.96 -18.23 -1.32
CA GLY A 589 25.20 -19.27 -2.02
C GLY A 589 25.22 -19.14 -3.54
N SER A 590 25.68 -18.02 -4.08
CA SER A 590 25.76 -17.75 -5.52
C SER A 590 27.21 -17.90 -6.03
N ASP A 591 27.60 -19.10 -6.47
CA ASP A 591 28.97 -19.35 -6.97
C ASP A 591 29.23 -18.79 -8.39
N GLY A 592 28.51 -17.73 -8.81
CA GLY A 592 28.56 -17.12 -10.16
C GLY A 592 28.34 -18.11 -11.32
N THR A 593 28.00 -19.35 -11.01
CA THR A 593 27.80 -20.49 -11.91
C THR A 593 26.57 -21.31 -11.52
N ASP A 594 25.83 -20.86 -10.49
CA ASP A 594 24.55 -21.39 -10.06
C ASP A 594 23.54 -20.22 -10.03
N PRO A 595 22.47 -20.25 -10.83
CA PRO A 595 21.49 -19.18 -10.90
C PRO A 595 20.42 -19.35 -9.82
N ASP A 596 20.36 -18.37 -8.92
CA ASP A 596 19.17 -17.89 -8.22
C ASP A 596 18.18 -18.96 -7.66
N PRO A 597 18.22 -19.27 -6.35
CA PRO A 597 17.19 -20.08 -5.69
C PRO A 597 15.93 -19.30 -5.30
N GLY A 598 15.72 -18.07 -5.79
CA GLY A 598 14.56 -17.24 -5.45
C GLY A 598 13.26 -17.53 -6.22
N GLN A 599 13.24 -18.41 -7.21
CA GLN A 599 12.03 -18.72 -8.00
C GLN A 599 11.92 -20.23 -8.26
N ASP A 600 11.56 -21.02 -7.25
CA ASP A 600 11.20 -22.45 -7.42
C ASP A 600 9.69 -22.66 -7.67
N ARG A 601 8.88 -21.60 -7.57
CA ARG A 601 7.43 -21.62 -7.80
C ARG A 601 7.02 -20.68 -8.93
N PHE A 602 6.29 -21.20 -9.91
CA PHE A 602 5.77 -20.44 -11.04
C PHE A 602 4.28 -20.70 -11.21
N GLU A 603 3.47 -19.69 -11.52
CA GLU A 603 2.03 -19.86 -11.67
C GLU A 603 1.44 -19.14 -12.88
N SER A 604 0.37 -19.73 -13.41
CA SER A 604 -0.48 -19.12 -14.44
C SER A 604 -1.89 -19.00 -13.86
N THR A 605 -2.34 -17.77 -13.67
CA THR A 605 -3.70 -17.41 -13.19
C THR A 605 -4.65 -17.04 -14.33
N THR A 606 -4.18 -17.13 -15.59
CA THR A 606 -5.01 -16.84 -16.76
C THR A 606 -6.00 -17.97 -16.99
N SER A 607 -7.28 -17.62 -17.02
CA SER A 607 -8.35 -18.60 -17.23
C SER A 607 -8.55 -18.94 -18.71
N TYR A 608 -8.87 -20.20 -18.98
CA TYR A 608 -9.14 -20.70 -20.34
C TYR A 608 -10.41 -21.56 -20.36
N ASP A 609 -11.38 -21.18 -21.18
CA ASP A 609 -12.57 -21.98 -21.43
C ASP A 609 -12.21 -23.28 -22.15
N ILE A 610 -12.55 -24.41 -21.55
CA ILE A 610 -12.32 -25.75 -22.08
C ILE A 610 -13.47 -26.10 -23.05
N PRO A 611 -13.19 -26.26 -24.36
CA PRO A 611 -14.22 -26.56 -25.34
C PRO A 611 -14.68 -28.03 -25.27
N ASP A 612 -16.01 -28.23 -25.33
CA ASP A 612 -16.68 -29.55 -25.33
C ASP A 612 -16.17 -30.46 -26.47
N ASN A 613 -15.92 -31.72 -26.14
CA ASN A 613 -15.48 -32.79 -27.06
C ASN A 613 -14.37 -32.39 -28.06
N ASN A 614 -13.38 -31.63 -27.60
CA ASN A 614 -12.33 -31.11 -28.46
C ASN A 614 -11.03 -31.92 -28.31
N SER A 615 -10.62 -32.61 -29.37
CA SER A 615 -9.38 -33.41 -29.36
C SER A 615 -8.10 -32.58 -29.25
N THR A 616 -8.15 -31.29 -29.59
CA THR A 616 -7.02 -30.35 -29.51
C THR A 616 -6.94 -29.71 -28.13
N GLY A 617 -8.08 -29.34 -27.54
CA GLY A 617 -8.18 -28.70 -26.23
C GLY A 617 -7.65 -27.27 -26.19
N ILE A 618 -7.36 -26.78 -24.98
CA ILE A 618 -6.67 -25.51 -24.72
C ILE A 618 -5.22 -25.74 -24.32
N TYR A 619 -4.41 -24.69 -24.45
CA TYR A 619 -3.03 -24.63 -23.99
C TYR A 619 -2.88 -23.37 -23.16
N SER A 620 -2.52 -23.52 -21.89
CA SER A 620 -2.14 -22.42 -21.01
C SER A 620 -0.62 -22.40 -20.88
N PRO A 621 0.08 -21.37 -21.39
CA PRO A 621 1.53 -21.24 -21.26
C PRO A 621 1.94 -20.67 -19.90
N LEU A 622 3.16 -21.00 -19.48
CA LEU A 622 3.83 -20.46 -18.30
C LEU A 622 5.34 -20.38 -18.59
N SER A 623 5.88 -19.16 -18.65
CA SER A 623 7.31 -18.96 -18.88
C SER A 623 8.07 -19.11 -17.56
N VAL A 624 8.99 -20.08 -17.52
CA VAL A 624 9.84 -20.38 -16.35
C VAL A 624 11.23 -19.83 -16.61
N SER A 625 11.69 -18.93 -15.73
CA SER A 625 13.04 -18.35 -15.77
C SER A 625 14.08 -19.17 -15.02
N ARG A 626 13.66 -20.09 -14.14
CA ARG A 626 14.55 -21.03 -13.42
C ARG A 626 15.32 -21.88 -14.43
N THR A 627 16.66 -21.87 -14.34
CA THR A 627 17.52 -22.71 -15.18
C THR A 627 18.11 -23.85 -14.35
N GLY A 628 18.52 -24.95 -14.98
CA GLY A 628 19.04 -26.13 -14.29
C GLY A 628 18.04 -27.30 -14.22
N GLN A 629 18.45 -28.42 -13.61
CA GLN A 629 17.69 -29.68 -13.70
C GLN A 629 16.28 -29.55 -13.10
N SER A 630 15.26 -29.93 -13.85
CA SER A 630 13.86 -29.89 -13.39
C SER A 630 13.54 -30.93 -12.33
N GLY A 631 14.30 -32.02 -12.24
CA GLY A 631 14.15 -33.00 -11.17
C GLY A 631 12.72 -33.56 -11.07
N THR A 632 12.12 -33.40 -9.89
CA THR A 632 10.74 -33.80 -9.61
C THR A 632 9.92 -32.54 -9.40
N VAL A 633 8.93 -32.31 -10.26
CA VAL A 633 8.12 -31.10 -10.30
C VAL A 633 6.72 -31.41 -9.80
N ASP A 634 6.24 -30.65 -8.82
CA ASP A 634 4.86 -30.68 -8.37
C ASP A 634 4.02 -29.70 -9.22
N VAL A 635 2.91 -30.19 -9.74
CA VAL A 635 1.99 -29.44 -10.62
C VAL A 635 0.63 -29.36 -9.97
N THR A 636 0.24 -28.20 -9.47
CA THR A 636 -1.12 -27.98 -8.96
C THR A 636 -2.00 -27.46 -10.08
N VAL A 637 -3.16 -28.09 -10.31
CA VAL A 637 -4.11 -27.70 -11.36
C VAL A 637 -5.47 -27.41 -10.74
N ASP A 638 -6.04 -26.26 -11.08
CA ASP A 638 -7.39 -25.83 -10.72
C ASP A 638 -8.30 -25.74 -11.97
N ILE A 639 -9.26 -26.64 -12.07
CA ILE A 639 -10.23 -26.72 -13.16
C ILE A 639 -11.65 -26.85 -12.59
N THR A 640 -12.53 -25.93 -12.98
CA THR A 640 -13.99 -26.07 -12.78
C THR A 640 -14.57 -26.89 -13.93
N HIS A 641 -15.19 -28.04 -13.65
CA HIS A 641 -15.85 -28.88 -14.66
C HIS A 641 -16.87 -29.83 -14.03
N THR A 642 -18.07 -29.97 -14.60
CA THR A 642 -19.17 -30.79 -14.06
C THR A 642 -19.00 -32.30 -14.21
N TYR A 643 -17.96 -32.74 -14.92
CA TYR A 643 -17.63 -34.16 -15.09
C TYR A 643 -16.13 -34.38 -15.39
N ILE A 644 -15.29 -34.53 -14.37
CA ILE A 644 -13.83 -34.61 -14.58
C ILE A 644 -13.37 -35.90 -15.26
N GLY A 645 -14.21 -36.94 -15.26
CA GLY A 645 -14.00 -38.17 -16.02
C GLY A 645 -13.94 -37.99 -17.54
N ASP A 646 -14.20 -36.79 -18.03
CA ASP A 646 -14.11 -36.47 -19.45
C ASP A 646 -12.80 -35.84 -19.88
N LEU A 647 -12.06 -35.29 -18.90
CA LEU A 647 -10.85 -34.51 -19.12
C LEU A 647 -9.59 -35.37 -19.29
N ILE A 648 -8.70 -34.91 -20.15
CA ILE A 648 -7.29 -35.31 -20.18
C ILE A 648 -6.47 -34.05 -19.96
N VAL A 649 -5.64 -34.06 -18.91
CA VAL A 649 -4.74 -32.96 -18.54
C VAL A 649 -3.30 -33.43 -18.69
N ASP A 650 -2.51 -32.70 -19.48
CA ASP A 650 -1.10 -32.98 -19.69
C ASP A 650 -0.25 -31.75 -19.35
N LEU A 651 0.89 -31.97 -18.70
CA LEU A 651 2.00 -31.02 -18.63
C LEU A 651 2.90 -31.20 -19.86
N ILE A 652 3.29 -30.11 -20.49
CA ILE A 652 4.21 -30.07 -21.64
C ILE A 652 5.43 -29.27 -21.20
N HIS A 653 6.58 -29.93 -21.21
CA HIS A 653 7.88 -29.34 -20.92
C HIS A 653 8.39 -28.53 -22.15
N PRO A 654 9.24 -27.49 -21.96
CA PRO A 654 9.77 -26.66 -23.05
C PRO A 654 10.45 -27.44 -24.20
N ASP A 655 11.04 -28.60 -23.91
CA ASP A 655 11.63 -29.51 -24.92
C ASP A 655 10.61 -30.31 -25.75
N GLY A 656 9.32 -30.18 -25.44
CA GLY A 656 8.21 -30.89 -26.09
C GLY A 656 7.82 -32.23 -25.46
N SER A 657 8.46 -32.64 -24.36
CA SER A 657 8.07 -33.81 -23.59
C SER A 657 6.70 -33.62 -22.95
N VAL A 658 5.90 -34.68 -22.89
CA VAL A 658 4.50 -34.64 -22.40
C VAL A 658 4.31 -35.61 -21.24
N PHE A 659 3.82 -35.09 -20.13
CA PHE A 659 3.53 -35.83 -18.90
C PHE A 659 2.03 -35.78 -18.62
N ASN A 660 1.39 -36.94 -18.52
CA ASN A 660 -0.05 -37.00 -18.28
C ASN A 660 -0.33 -36.89 -16.78
N LEU A 661 -1.10 -35.87 -16.39
CA LEU A 661 -1.47 -35.61 -15.00
C LEU A 661 -2.79 -36.30 -14.66
N HIS A 662 -3.80 -36.08 -15.52
CA HIS A 662 -5.14 -36.66 -15.39
C HIS A 662 -5.60 -37.27 -16.72
N ASN A 663 -6.29 -38.40 -16.66
CA ASN A 663 -6.77 -39.08 -17.86
C ASN A 663 -8.08 -39.81 -17.62
N ARG A 664 -9.17 -39.07 -17.76
CA ARG A 664 -10.55 -39.58 -17.72
C ARG A 664 -10.86 -40.40 -16.47
N SER A 665 -10.17 -40.05 -15.37
CA SER A 665 -10.34 -40.58 -14.02
C SER A 665 -11.37 -39.75 -13.23
N GLY A 666 -11.85 -40.24 -12.09
CA GLY A 666 -12.80 -39.49 -11.24
C GLY A 666 -14.28 -39.64 -11.61
N GLY A 667 -14.61 -40.15 -12.81
CA GLY A 667 -16.00 -40.39 -13.21
C GLY A 667 -16.83 -39.10 -13.16
N SER A 668 -18.02 -39.16 -12.55
CA SER A 668 -18.94 -38.02 -12.43
C SER A 668 -18.61 -37.06 -11.27
N ALA A 669 -17.38 -37.05 -10.79
CA ALA A 669 -16.95 -36.03 -9.84
C ALA A 669 -16.84 -34.68 -10.56
N ASN A 670 -17.09 -33.60 -9.81
CA ASN A 670 -16.89 -32.24 -10.27
C ASN A 670 -15.50 -31.77 -9.88
N ASP A 671 -14.93 -30.90 -10.71
CA ASP A 671 -13.77 -30.06 -10.47
C ASP A 671 -12.46 -30.80 -10.17
N ILE A 672 -11.33 -30.20 -10.55
CA ILE A 672 -9.99 -30.68 -10.21
C ILE A 672 -9.32 -29.54 -9.46
N LEU A 673 -9.00 -29.77 -8.18
CA LEU A 673 -8.04 -28.97 -7.42
C LEU A 673 -7.06 -29.97 -6.79
N GLU A 674 -6.05 -30.34 -7.57
CA GLU A 674 -5.15 -31.45 -7.21
C GLU A 674 -3.71 -31.16 -7.63
N THR A 675 -2.76 -31.62 -6.81
CA THR A 675 -1.33 -31.54 -7.07
C THR A 675 -0.80 -32.88 -7.57
N TYR A 676 -0.09 -32.85 -8.70
CA TYR A 676 0.49 -34.00 -9.36
C TYR A 676 2.01 -33.90 -9.37
N THR A 677 2.69 -34.93 -8.88
CA THR A 677 4.16 -34.99 -8.89
C THR A 677 4.68 -35.67 -10.15
N VAL A 678 5.54 -35.00 -10.93
CA VAL A 678 6.09 -35.46 -12.20
C VAL A 678 7.62 -35.50 -12.14
N ASN A 679 8.23 -36.62 -12.46
CA ASN A 679 9.69 -36.69 -12.62
C ASN A 679 10.09 -36.33 -14.05
N VAL A 680 10.64 -35.13 -14.21
CA VAL A 680 11.10 -34.55 -15.47
C VAL A 680 12.59 -34.91 -15.71
N GLY A 681 13.34 -35.12 -14.62
CA GLY A 681 14.70 -35.61 -14.65
C GLY A 681 15.72 -34.50 -14.90
N SER A 682 16.75 -34.80 -15.70
CA SER A 682 17.88 -33.88 -15.91
C SER A 682 17.64 -32.85 -17.02
N ALA A 683 16.41 -32.69 -17.51
CA ALA A 683 16.08 -31.65 -18.47
C ALA A 683 16.13 -30.27 -17.80
N ASP A 684 16.41 -29.24 -18.57
CA ASP A 684 16.51 -27.86 -18.06
C ASP A 684 15.12 -27.29 -17.78
N SER A 685 14.96 -26.61 -16.65
CA SER A 685 13.70 -26.04 -16.18
C SER A 685 13.28 -24.81 -16.96
N ALA A 686 14.22 -24.14 -17.62
CA ALA A 686 13.94 -22.87 -18.28
C ALA A 686 13.16 -23.05 -19.58
N GLY A 687 12.19 -22.16 -19.78
CA GLY A 687 11.43 -22.02 -21.02
C GLY A 687 9.93 -22.03 -20.82
N ASP A 688 9.20 -22.13 -21.92
CA ASP A 688 7.74 -22.06 -21.92
C ASP A 688 7.14 -23.44 -21.65
N TRP A 689 6.71 -23.64 -20.40
CA TRP A 689 5.89 -24.79 -20.01
C TRP A 689 4.45 -24.57 -20.43
N GLN A 690 3.70 -25.66 -20.60
CA GLN A 690 2.27 -25.56 -20.90
C GLN A 690 1.47 -26.63 -20.18
N VAL A 691 0.29 -26.26 -19.69
CA VAL A 691 -0.76 -27.23 -19.39
C VAL A 691 -1.74 -27.29 -20.55
N ARG A 692 -1.99 -28.51 -21.04
CA ARG A 692 -2.99 -28.81 -22.04
C ARG A 692 -4.16 -29.54 -21.43
N VAL A 693 -5.36 -28.97 -21.56
CA VAL A 693 -6.61 -29.57 -21.08
C VAL A 693 -7.51 -29.90 -22.26
N ARG A 694 -8.00 -31.14 -22.33
CA ARG A 694 -8.86 -31.65 -23.40
C ARG A 694 -10.09 -32.32 -22.81
N ASP A 695 -11.27 -31.84 -23.15
CA ASP A 695 -12.49 -32.61 -22.99
C ASP A 695 -12.67 -33.58 -24.17
N ARG A 696 -12.92 -34.86 -23.88
CA ARG A 696 -13.06 -35.94 -24.84
C ARG A 696 -14.44 -36.62 -24.82
N ALA A 697 -15.41 -36.06 -24.11
CA ALA A 697 -16.82 -36.45 -24.20
C ALA A 697 -17.69 -35.25 -24.62
N ASN A 698 -18.99 -35.47 -24.79
CA ASN A 698 -19.91 -34.40 -25.19
C ASN A 698 -20.75 -33.99 -23.98
N ARG A 699 -21.17 -32.71 -23.94
CA ARG A 699 -22.20 -32.05 -23.11
C ARG A 699 -21.68 -31.18 -21.98
N ASP A 700 -20.52 -31.51 -21.44
CA ASP A 700 -19.93 -30.81 -20.30
C ASP A 700 -18.88 -29.82 -20.84
N ILE A 701 -18.81 -28.64 -20.23
CA ILE A 701 -17.77 -27.64 -20.50
C ILE A 701 -17.23 -27.18 -19.15
N GLY A 702 -16.05 -26.59 -19.15
CA GLY A 702 -15.47 -26.05 -17.93
C GLY A 702 -14.38 -25.04 -18.23
N THR A 703 -13.64 -24.67 -17.20
CA THR A 703 -12.64 -23.62 -17.26
C THR A 703 -11.41 -24.10 -16.51
N LEU A 704 -10.23 -23.98 -17.14
CA LEU A 704 -8.98 -24.01 -16.40
C LEU A 704 -8.85 -22.66 -15.71
N ASN A 705 -8.89 -22.64 -14.37
CA ASN A 705 -8.83 -21.42 -13.57
C ASN A 705 -7.38 -20.98 -13.36
N GLY A 706 -6.46 -21.94 -13.21
CA GLY A 706 -5.03 -21.69 -13.09
C GLY A 706 -4.22 -22.95 -12.82
N TRP A 707 -2.90 -22.82 -12.82
CA TRP A 707 -1.98 -23.91 -12.46
C TRP A 707 -0.62 -23.40 -11.99
N VAL A 708 0.07 -24.23 -11.20
CA VAL A 708 1.35 -23.91 -10.53
C VAL A 708 2.37 -25.00 -10.83
N LEU A 709 3.62 -24.61 -11.05
CA LEU A 709 4.81 -25.47 -11.00
C LEU A 709 5.62 -25.17 -9.76
N GLN A 710 6.03 -26.22 -9.06
CA GLN A 710 6.99 -26.18 -7.97
C GLN A 710 8.11 -27.18 -8.28
N PHE A 711 9.35 -26.71 -8.40
CA PHE A 711 10.51 -27.50 -8.83
C PHE A 711 11.27 -28.23 -7.73
#